data_AF-A0A954ECH5-F1
#
_entry.id   AF-A0A954ECH5-F1
#
_cell.length_a   1.000
_cell.length_b   1.000
_cell.length_c   1.000
_cell.angle_alpha   90.00
_cell.angle_beta   90.00
_cell.angle_gamma   90.00
#
_symmetry.space_group_name_H-M   'P 1'
#
loop_
_entity.id
_entity.type
_entity.pdbx_description
1 polymer ?
#
loop_
_entity_poly.entity_id
_entity_poly.type
_entity_poly.pdbx_seq_one_letter_code
_entity_poly.pdbx_strand_id
1 'polypeptide(L)'
;MNDSESRESKKEVDSNLTVLDGIAVVLVILLLGNALQLIAETPSLIQSFFSPGLSGWLALNLLAGTAQPLENGGVEMFVSLTACLAISAVLTLLALAIPFAKAAPQAFRKSLMWISLPGIWGLLWLVAAGAIMTGLTEILQVVLIFVVSGSIAGVLYELTGHRRRSQDRAEIIPDNQSTERTASLQGFRSLPQRGSQAILSHPVLTGMMLCYVVVFVAMNWGLWFNLQIPHGDSSMYEEHLWNVMHGKGFRSYLDQGLFWGEHIQFVHLFLLPVYVFWPSHLLLELAESLALASGAIPVYLMTLRSCGDKKAALWLAGAYLCYFPMQFLDIAIDLKTFRPIAFGIPLVLWALQQLETGRYRNAAILLGLSLTCKEDYAIVIFSIGLALLLLAWKSTDIVRSKALMKFGLAAVIIGPAYLFLAIRLIRWFRSGVEVHYAGYFSRFGGSASEVVWTMLTDPGRVIGALATVQTLAYLLAIFLPLAFLPLRSPLRLISTFPMLVLLCLNELAQDPRHHFHAPLIPLVFWCAATGLSPRSRSADASEQNPAVPELSPRNWSRAVFCCCVATQLWFSLSPLGMAFWDQGSRWYAGRLYFPDERATAFPEILPLIPQDSRVASTDFVHPRFTHFERSYDYSNYARRVSGGTTNVPEDTDFIVIDTAHPYSEIKHPEQIRELQEAPEQWELLDDHTGGLFLVLRRRSPAGNLE
;
A
#
# COMPACT_ATOMS: atom_id res chain seq x y z
N MET A 1 46.66 -42.40 -20.31
CA MET A 1 46.40 -42.64 -18.87
C MET A 1 45.89 -41.39 -18.14
N ASN A 2 46.37 -40.17 -18.42
CA ASN A 2 45.87 -38.96 -17.73
C ASN A 2 44.40 -38.56 -17.99
N ASP A 3 43.78 -38.97 -19.11
CA ASP A 3 42.39 -38.62 -19.42
C ASP A 3 41.34 -39.54 -18.77
N SER A 4 41.72 -40.75 -18.35
CA SER A 4 40.81 -41.68 -17.64
C SER A 4 40.75 -41.35 -16.14
N GLU A 5 41.90 -41.09 -15.52
CA GLU A 5 41.97 -40.69 -14.10
C GLU A 5 41.32 -39.32 -13.86
N SER A 6 41.45 -38.37 -14.79
CA SER A 6 40.77 -37.07 -14.68
C SER A 6 39.25 -37.17 -14.84
N ARG A 7 38.76 -38.14 -15.63
CA ARG A 7 37.32 -38.42 -15.79
C ARG A 7 36.74 -39.17 -14.59
N GLU A 8 37.49 -40.09 -14.00
CA GLU A 8 37.09 -40.80 -12.78
C GLU A 8 37.07 -39.86 -11.57
N SER A 9 38.12 -39.06 -11.38
CA SER A 9 38.17 -38.02 -10.35
C SER A 9 37.00 -37.03 -10.47
N LYS A 10 36.67 -36.60 -11.69
CA LYS A 10 35.55 -35.68 -11.92
C LYS A 10 34.19 -36.33 -11.66
N LYS A 11 34.02 -37.61 -12.01
CA LYS A 11 32.82 -38.39 -11.68
C LYS A 11 32.65 -38.61 -10.18
N GLU A 12 33.74 -38.86 -9.46
CA GLU A 12 33.73 -39.05 -8.01
C GLU A 12 33.39 -37.74 -7.27
N VAL A 13 33.94 -36.61 -7.73
CA VAL A 13 33.58 -35.26 -7.24
C VAL A 13 32.11 -34.95 -7.52
N ASP A 14 31.62 -35.20 -8.74
CA ASP A 14 30.22 -34.97 -9.09
C ASP A 14 29.26 -35.87 -8.28
N SER A 15 29.64 -37.14 -8.04
CA SER A 15 28.89 -38.08 -7.18
C SER A 15 28.81 -37.60 -5.73
N ASN A 16 29.94 -37.20 -5.13
CA ASN A 16 29.99 -36.69 -3.76
C ASN A 16 29.19 -35.38 -3.61
N LEU A 17 29.20 -34.51 -4.63
CA LEU A 17 28.35 -33.32 -4.67
C LEU A 17 26.85 -33.68 -4.64
N THR A 18 26.42 -34.70 -5.39
CA THR A 18 25.00 -35.11 -5.42
C THR A 18 24.52 -35.71 -4.10
N VAL A 19 25.39 -36.44 -3.38
CA VAL A 19 25.06 -36.98 -2.05
C VAL A 19 24.91 -35.85 -1.02
N LEU A 20 25.82 -34.89 -1.01
CA LEU A 20 25.75 -33.72 -0.12
C LEU A 20 24.51 -32.87 -0.38
N ASP A 21 24.17 -32.63 -1.65
CA ASP A 21 22.96 -31.92 -2.05
C ASP A 21 21.70 -32.68 -1.58
N GLY A 22 21.70 -34.03 -1.64
CA GLY A 22 20.63 -34.87 -1.10
C GLY A 22 20.46 -34.75 0.42
N ILE A 23 21.55 -34.79 1.18
CA ILE A 23 21.52 -34.60 2.65
C ILE A 23 20.99 -33.20 3.00
N ALA A 24 21.45 -32.17 2.28
CA ALA A 24 21.01 -30.81 2.50
C ALA A 24 19.49 -30.64 2.27
N VAL A 25 18.94 -31.28 1.24
CA VAL A 25 17.49 -31.30 0.98
C VAL A 25 16.73 -31.93 2.15
N VAL A 26 17.18 -33.08 2.65
CA VAL A 26 16.54 -33.75 3.79
C VAL A 26 16.56 -32.86 5.04
N LEU A 27 17.69 -32.23 5.34
CA LEU A 27 17.81 -31.30 6.48
C LEU A 27 16.85 -30.11 6.35
N VAL A 28 16.75 -29.52 5.16
CA VAL A 28 15.82 -28.41 4.91
C VAL A 28 14.37 -28.84 5.10
N ILE A 29 13.99 -30.03 4.62
CA ILE A 29 12.65 -30.58 4.83
C ILE A 29 12.36 -30.78 6.33
N LEU A 30 13.33 -31.29 7.09
CA LEU A 30 13.18 -31.47 8.54
C LEU A 30 12.95 -30.12 9.26
N LEU A 31 13.77 -29.11 8.93
CA LEU A 31 13.64 -27.77 9.51
C LEU A 31 12.30 -27.11 9.16
N LEU A 32 11.86 -27.22 7.91
CA LEU A 32 10.57 -26.70 7.48
C LEU A 32 9.40 -27.42 8.11
N GLY A 33 9.46 -28.75 8.21
CA GLY A 33 8.41 -29.54 8.85
C GLY A 33 8.21 -29.12 10.30
N ASN A 34 9.30 -28.88 11.03
CA ASN A 34 9.24 -28.37 12.40
C ASN A 34 8.67 -26.94 12.46
N ALA A 35 9.14 -26.04 11.61
CA ALA A 35 8.62 -24.67 11.57
C ALA A 35 7.13 -24.62 11.18
N LEU A 36 6.70 -25.44 10.23
CA LEU A 36 5.30 -25.55 9.81
C LEU A 36 4.41 -26.08 10.94
N GLN A 37 4.86 -27.10 11.67
CA GLN A 37 4.15 -27.60 12.83
C GLN A 37 3.98 -26.50 13.89
N LEU A 38 5.09 -25.84 14.26
CA LEU A 38 5.09 -24.75 15.23
C LEU A 38 4.12 -23.62 14.85
N ILE A 39 4.14 -23.19 13.58
CA ILE A 39 3.23 -22.16 13.07
C ILE A 39 1.79 -22.63 13.19
N ALA A 40 1.48 -23.86 12.78
CA ALA A 40 0.13 -24.40 12.77
C ALA A 40 -0.47 -24.60 14.16
N GLU A 41 0.35 -24.96 15.15
CA GLU A 41 -0.07 -25.16 16.54
C GLU A 41 -0.16 -23.84 17.33
N THR A 42 0.43 -22.76 16.83
CA THR A 42 0.43 -21.45 17.50
C THR A 42 -0.55 -20.47 16.84
N PRO A 43 -1.71 -20.16 17.46
CA PRO A 43 -2.73 -19.30 16.85
C PRO A 43 -2.21 -17.93 16.40
N SER A 44 -1.35 -17.29 17.20
CA SER A 44 -0.80 -15.97 16.89
C SER A 44 0.12 -15.94 15.66
N LEU A 45 0.70 -17.09 15.28
CA LEU A 45 1.55 -17.24 14.10
C LEU A 45 0.73 -17.56 12.85
N ILE A 46 -0.11 -18.59 12.89
CA ILE A 46 -0.90 -19.00 11.71
C ILE A 46 -1.91 -17.93 11.29
N GLN A 47 -2.48 -17.18 12.25
CA GLN A 47 -3.42 -16.09 11.95
C GLN A 47 -2.77 -14.87 11.28
N SER A 48 -1.42 -14.82 11.22
CA SER A 48 -0.72 -13.86 10.38
C SER A 48 -0.89 -14.15 8.88
N PHE A 49 -1.31 -15.36 8.51
CA PHE A 49 -1.45 -15.81 7.12
C PHE A 49 -2.89 -16.08 6.71
N PHE A 50 -3.69 -16.68 7.60
CA PHE A 50 -5.02 -17.20 7.28
C PHE A 50 -6.05 -16.81 8.34
N SER A 51 -7.33 -16.78 7.95
CA SER A 51 -8.43 -16.62 8.89
C SER A 51 -8.47 -17.77 9.90
N PRO A 52 -9.09 -17.58 11.09
CA PRO A 52 -9.25 -18.66 12.06
C PRO A 52 -9.93 -19.90 11.46
N GLY A 53 -10.93 -19.70 10.60
CA GLY A 53 -11.65 -20.79 9.92
C GLY A 53 -10.76 -21.60 8.99
N LEU A 54 -10.01 -20.94 8.09
CA LEU A 54 -9.08 -21.61 7.19
C LEU A 54 -7.90 -22.24 7.95
N SER A 55 -7.40 -21.58 8.99
CA SER A 55 -6.35 -22.12 9.87
C SER A 55 -6.76 -23.44 10.51
N GLY A 56 -7.97 -23.48 11.09
CA GLY A 56 -8.52 -24.71 11.68
C GLY A 56 -8.74 -25.80 10.64
N TRP A 57 -9.27 -25.45 9.46
CA TRP A 57 -9.46 -26.40 8.38
C TRP A 57 -8.13 -27.01 7.90
N LEU A 58 -7.09 -26.19 7.70
CA LEU A 58 -5.75 -26.65 7.30
C LEU A 58 -5.16 -27.57 8.37
N ALA A 59 -5.23 -27.19 9.64
CA ALA A 59 -4.69 -28.00 10.73
C ALA A 59 -5.37 -29.38 10.82
N LEU A 60 -6.70 -29.44 10.76
CA LEU A 60 -7.45 -30.71 10.88
C LEU A 60 -7.31 -31.59 9.63
N ASN A 61 -7.46 -31.01 8.43
CA ASN A 61 -7.62 -31.79 7.20
C ASN A 61 -6.32 -31.97 6.42
N LEU A 62 -5.48 -30.93 6.37
CA LEU A 62 -4.23 -30.97 5.61
C LEU A 62 -3.06 -31.47 6.46
N LEU A 63 -3.01 -31.08 7.73
CA LEU A 63 -1.91 -31.42 8.65
C LEU A 63 -2.23 -32.60 9.58
N ALA A 64 -3.36 -33.30 9.32
CA ALA A 64 -3.82 -34.45 10.10
C ALA A 64 -3.84 -34.18 11.62
N GLY A 65 -4.30 -32.99 12.00
CA GLY A 65 -4.32 -32.53 13.37
C GLY A 65 -5.56 -32.94 14.16
N THR A 66 -5.48 -32.72 15.46
CA THR A 66 -6.58 -32.90 16.42
C THR A 66 -6.80 -31.60 17.19
N ALA A 67 -8.05 -31.36 17.55
CA ALA A 67 -8.47 -30.25 18.38
C ALA A 67 -8.72 -30.76 19.80
N GLN A 68 -8.09 -30.16 20.81
CA GLN A 68 -8.37 -30.41 22.21
C GLN A 68 -9.05 -29.18 22.84
N PRO A 69 -10.22 -29.34 23.48
CA PRO A 69 -10.84 -28.23 24.19
C PRO A 69 -10.05 -27.90 25.46
N LEU A 70 -9.83 -26.62 25.70
CA LEU A 70 -9.22 -26.08 26.91
C LEU A 70 -10.29 -25.75 27.96
N GLU A 71 -9.92 -25.80 29.24
CA GLU A 71 -10.84 -25.48 30.36
C GLU A 71 -11.42 -24.07 30.30
N ASN A 72 -10.72 -23.13 29.64
CA ASN A 72 -11.17 -21.75 29.44
C ASN A 72 -12.11 -21.56 28.23
N GLY A 73 -12.56 -22.64 27.60
CA GLY A 73 -13.40 -22.61 26.39
C GLY A 73 -12.63 -22.37 25.09
N GLY A 74 -11.30 -22.28 25.13
CA GLY A 74 -10.45 -22.26 23.95
C GLY A 74 -10.28 -23.64 23.31
N VAL A 75 -9.64 -23.67 22.14
CA VAL A 75 -9.26 -24.91 21.47
C VAL A 75 -7.76 -24.86 21.19
N GLU A 76 -7.04 -25.87 21.67
CA GLU A 76 -5.65 -26.10 21.32
C GLU A 76 -5.57 -27.07 20.14
N MET A 77 -4.72 -26.74 19.18
CA MET A 77 -4.54 -27.51 17.95
C MET A 77 -3.20 -28.24 18.00
N PHE A 78 -3.22 -29.54 17.77
CA PHE A 78 -2.01 -30.36 17.62
C PHE A 78 -2.00 -30.92 16.21
N VAL A 79 -0.87 -30.84 15.50
CA VAL A 79 -0.77 -31.34 14.12
C VAL A 79 0.27 -32.44 13.97
N SER A 80 0.14 -33.26 12.94
CA SER A 80 1.07 -34.35 12.70
C SER A 80 2.38 -33.84 12.11
N LEU A 81 3.50 -34.09 12.80
CA LEU A 81 4.84 -33.82 12.26
C LEU A 81 5.09 -34.56 10.94
N THR A 82 4.58 -35.80 10.79
CA THR A 82 4.76 -36.56 9.54
C THR A 82 4.03 -35.91 8.37
N ALA A 83 2.83 -35.36 8.60
CA ALA A 83 2.11 -34.59 7.60
C ALA A 83 2.84 -33.28 7.25
N CYS A 84 3.35 -32.58 8.26
CA CYS A 84 4.14 -31.35 8.05
C CYS A 84 5.41 -31.61 7.24
N LEU A 85 6.11 -32.72 7.50
CA LEU A 85 7.29 -33.14 6.74
C LEU A 85 6.93 -33.52 5.30
N ALA A 86 5.82 -34.23 5.08
CA ALA A 86 5.36 -34.59 3.75
C ALA A 86 5.04 -33.35 2.90
N ILE A 87 4.33 -32.37 3.46
CA ILE A 87 4.03 -31.10 2.79
C ILE A 87 5.30 -30.31 2.52
N SER A 88 6.20 -30.23 3.51
CA SER A 88 7.48 -29.55 3.34
C SER A 88 8.33 -30.18 2.25
N ALA A 89 8.30 -31.52 2.12
CA ALA A 89 8.95 -32.24 1.03
C ALA A 89 8.35 -31.87 -0.33
N VAL A 90 7.02 -31.86 -0.45
CA VAL A 90 6.33 -31.47 -1.70
C VAL A 90 6.66 -30.03 -2.09
N LEU A 91 6.56 -29.07 -1.16
CA LEU A 91 6.88 -27.66 -1.42
C LEU A 91 8.34 -27.46 -1.84
N THR A 92 9.26 -28.14 -1.15
CA THR A 92 10.69 -28.11 -1.47
C THR A 92 10.93 -28.70 -2.87
N LEU A 93 10.34 -29.84 -3.19
CA LEU A 93 10.46 -30.47 -4.50
C LEU A 93 9.89 -29.59 -5.62
N LEU A 94 8.72 -28.97 -5.41
CA LEU A 94 8.13 -28.05 -6.40
C LEU A 94 9.02 -26.83 -6.64
N ALA A 95 9.57 -26.22 -5.59
CA ALA A 95 10.46 -25.08 -5.71
C ALA A 95 11.79 -25.44 -6.41
N LEU A 96 12.28 -26.67 -6.21
CA LEU A 96 13.54 -27.17 -6.79
C LEU A 96 13.39 -27.83 -8.17
N ALA A 97 12.17 -28.23 -8.57
CA ALA A 97 11.91 -28.91 -9.83
C ALA A 97 12.33 -28.06 -11.04
N ILE A 98 12.08 -26.74 -11.01
CA ILE A 98 12.36 -25.87 -12.15
C ILE A 98 13.88 -25.60 -12.31
N PRO A 99 14.66 -25.25 -11.26
CA PRO A 99 16.11 -25.15 -11.36
C PRO A 99 16.77 -26.47 -11.79
N PHE A 100 16.27 -27.59 -11.27
CA PHE A 100 16.77 -28.93 -11.59
C PHE A 100 16.52 -29.30 -13.05
N ALA A 101 15.31 -29.06 -13.58
CA ALA A 101 14.98 -29.27 -14.99
C ALA A 101 15.82 -28.43 -15.96
N LYS A 102 16.35 -27.30 -15.49
CA LYS A 102 17.27 -26.43 -16.27
C LYS A 102 18.74 -26.81 -16.14
N ALA A 103 19.07 -27.91 -15.44
CA ALA A 103 20.43 -28.36 -15.15
C ALA A 103 21.34 -27.23 -14.62
N ALA A 104 20.85 -26.46 -13.64
CA ALA A 104 21.56 -25.34 -13.04
C ALA A 104 21.89 -25.59 -11.55
N PRO A 105 22.98 -26.32 -11.23
CA PRO A 105 23.33 -26.71 -9.85
C PRO A 105 23.47 -25.54 -8.88
N GLN A 106 23.97 -24.40 -9.36
CA GLN A 106 24.10 -23.19 -8.54
C GLN A 106 22.74 -22.57 -8.17
N ALA A 107 21.79 -22.58 -9.10
CA ALA A 107 20.43 -22.07 -8.86
C ALA A 107 19.72 -22.97 -7.85
N PHE A 108 19.87 -24.29 -8.00
CA PHE A 108 19.35 -25.28 -7.07
C PHE A 108 19.83 -25.02 -5.63
N ARG A 109 21.15 -24.88 -5.41
CA ARG A 109 21.71 -24.61 -4.08
C ARG A 109 21.24 -23.29 -3.48
N LYS A 110 21.12 -22.24 -4.29
CA LYS A 110 20.60 -20.94 -3.83
C LYS A 110 19.12 -21.00 -3.47
N SER A 111 18.31 -21.68 -4.28
CA SER A 111 16.91 -21.94 -3.94
C SER A 111 16.80 -22.70 -2.63
N LEU A 112 17.63 -23.73 -2.43
CA LEU A 112 17.69 -24.48 -1.18
C LEU A 112 18.04 -23.60 0.03
N MET A 113 18.96 -22.65 -0.13
CA MET A 113 19.32 -21.67 0.91
C MET A 113 18.16 -20.71 1.23
N TRP A 114 17.40 -20.24 0.23
CA TRP A 114 16.22 -19.41 0.48
C TRP A 114 15.13 -20.19 1.21
N ILE A 115 14.94 -21.44 0.84
CA ILE A 115 13.94 -22.34 1.42
C ILE A 115 14.28 -22.71 2.88
N SER A 116 15.54 -22.66 3.30
CA SER A 116 15.93 -22.99 4.68
C SER A 116 15.63 -21.87 5.70
N LEU A 117 15.40 -20.63 5.26
CA LEU A 117 15.21 -19.47 6.15
C LEU A 117 14.02 -19.61 7.12
N PRO A 118 12.82 -20.07 6.72
CA PRO A 118 11.71 -20.25 7.66
C PRO A 118 12.02 -21.34 8.69
N GLY A 119 12.78 -22.36 8.31
CA GLY A 119 13.26 -23.40 9.22
C GLY A 119 14.24 -22.87 10.28
N ILE A 120 15.19 -22.03 9.87
CA ILE A 120 16.11 -21.35 10.78
C ILE A 120 15.34 -20.42 11.72
N TRP A 121 14.36 -19.69 11.20
CA TRP A 121 13.47 -18.86 12.01
C TRP A 121 12.71 -19.70 13.06
N GLY A 122 12.21 -20.89 12.70
CA GLY A 122 11.53 -21.79 13.64
C GLY A 122 12.42 -22.25 14.79
N LEU A 123 13.70 -22.53 14.53
CA LEU A 123 14.67 -22.83 15.59
C LEU A 123 14.89 -21.65 16.54
N LEU A 124 15.00 -20.43 16.00
CA LEU A 124 15.14 -19.22 16.82
C LEU A 124 13.90 -18.99 17.68
N TRP A 125 12.71 -19.28 17.16
CA TRP A 125 11.46 -19.20 17.91
C TRP A 125 11.47 -20.14 19.11
N LEU A 126 11.85 -21.42 18.92
CA LEU A 126 11.92 -22.39 20.01
C LEU A 126 12.90 -21.96 21.11
N VAL A 127 14.06 -21.40 20.73
CA VAL A 127 15.04 -20.87 21.70
C VAL A 127 14.45 -19.68 22.46
N ALA A 128 13.82 -18.74 21.77
CA ALA A 128 13.22 -17.56 22.39
C ALA A 128 12.08 -17.93 23.35
N ALA A 129 11.20 -18.83 22.92
CA ALA A 129 10.07 -19.31 23.71
C ALA A 129 10.54 -20.12 24.94
N GLY A 130 11.49 -21.04 24.75
CA GLY A 130 12.05 -21.85 25.83
C GLY A 130 12.85 -21.04 26.86
N ALA A 131 13.48 -19.94 26.44
CA ALA A 131 14.17 -19.01 27.32
C ALA A 131 13.25 -17.92 27.93
N ILE A 132 11.94 -17.94 27.64
CA ILE A 132 10.94 -16.97 28.12
C ILE A 132 11.35 -15.52 27.78
N MET A 133 11.96 -15.33 26.60
CA MET A 133 12.40 -14.02 26.13
C MET A 133 11.27 -13.30 25.39
N THR A 134 10.33 -12.72 26.15
CA THR A 134 9.12 -12.09 25.62
C THR A 134 9.38 -11.08 24.48
N GLY A 135 10.37 -10.20 24.64
CA GLY A 135 10.72 -9.24 23.59
C GLY A 135 11.26 -9.89 22.31
N LEU A 136 12.00 -10.99 22.41
CA LEU A 136 12.50 -11.71 21.24
C LEU A 136 11.37 -12.48 20.53
N THR A 137 10.43 -13.06 21.30
CA THR A 137 9.26 -13.73 20.72
C THR A 137 8.36 -12.76 19.96
N GLU A 138 8.14 -11.54 20.47
CA GLU A 138 7.39 -10.51 19.74
C GLU A 138 8.06 -10.12 18.42
N ILE A 139 9.38 -9.92 18.41
CA ILE A 139 10.15 -9.61 17.20
C ILE A 139 10.03 -10.76 16.19
N LEU A 140 10.24 -12.00 16.63
CA LEU A 140 10.17 -13.15 15.74
C LEU A 140 8.76 -13.32 15.15
N GLN A 141 7.71 -13.05 15.92
CA GLN A 141 6.32 -13.14 15.47
C GLN A 141 6.08 -12.16 14.33
N VAL A 142 6.48 -10.90 14.50
CA VAL A 142 6.31 -9.87 13.48
C VAL A 142 7.16 -10.14 12.23
N VAL A 143 8.37 -10.67 12.41
CA VAL A 143 9.29 -10.91 11.29
C VAL A 143 8.93 -12.17 10.49
N LEU A 144 8.13 -13.09 11.04
CA LEU A 144 7.74 -14.36 10.39
C LEU A 144 7.25 -14.19 8.96
N ILE A 145 6.22 -13.36 8.76
CA ILE A 145 5.61 -13.15 7.44
C ILE A 145 6.60 -12.57 6.44
N PHE A 146 7.53 -11.74 6.92
CA PHE A 146 8.61 -11.14 6.15
C PHE A 146 9.72 -12.16 5.81
N VAL A 147 10.07 -13.08 6.72
CA VAL A 147 10.99 -14.20 6.44
C VAL A 147 10.43 -15.10 5.36
N VAL A 148 9.16 -15.51 5.50
CA VAL A 148 8.48 -16.36 4.52
C VAL A 148 8.40 -15.64 3.17
N SER A 149 8.05 -14.36 3.15
CA SER A 149 8.06 -13.53 1.94
C SER A 149 9.45 -13.45 1.30
N GLY A 150 10.51 -13.24 2.08
CA GLY A 150 11.89 -13.21 1.60
C GLY A 150 12.33 -14.54 0.98
N SER A 151 11.90 -15.66 1.57
CA SER A 151 12.16 -17.01 1.08
C SER A 151 11.48 -17.24 -0.29
N ILE A 152 10.21 -16.89 -0.40
CA ILE A 152 9.45 -16.95 -1.67
C ILE A 152 10.10 -16.04 -2.72
N ALA A 153 10.44 -14.80 -2.36
CA ALA A 153 11.08 -13.84 -3.26
C ALA A 153 12.43 -14.36 -3.77
N GLY A 154 13.23 -14.99 -2.91
CA GLY A 154 14.51 -15.59 -3.27
C GLY A 154 14.36 -16.74 -4.27
N VAL A 155 13.38 -17.62 -4.06
CA VAL A 155 13.03 -18.68 -5.02
C VAL A 155 12.59 -18.07 -6.36
N LEU A 156 11.65 -17.12 -6.35
CA LEU A 156 11.18 -16.43 -7.56
C LEU A 156 12.32 -15.74 -8.32
N TYR A 157 13.26 -15.12 -7.61
CA TYR A 157 14.42 -14.46 -8.18
C TYR A 157 15.32 -15.44 -8.95
N GLU A 158 15.58 -16.63 -8.40
CA GLU A 158 16.36 -17.67 -9.08
C GLU A 158 15.62 -18.23 -10.29
N LEU A 159 14.30 -18.45 -10.18
CA LEU A 159 13.47 -18.97 -11.27
C LEU A 159 13.43 -18.03 -12.48
N THR A 160 13.29 -16.74 -12.22
CA THR A 160 13.21 -15.68 -13.24
C THR A 160 14.57 -15.31 -13.82
N GLY A 161 15.69 -15.67 -13.17
CA GLY A 161 17.04 -15.40 -13.64
C GLY A 161 17.57 -16.34 -14.73
N HIS A 162 16.99 -17.54 -14.89
CA HIS A 162 17.61 -18.63 -15.65
C HIS A 162 16.97 -18.88 -17.03
N ARG A 163 16.90 -17.88 -17.92
CA ARG A 163 16.68 -18.13 -19.37
C ARG A 163 18.02 -18.13 -20.12
N ARG A 164 18.33 -19.30 -20.71
CA ARG A 164 19.44 -19.68 -21.62
C ARG A 164 20.64 -18.73 -21.65
N ARG A 165 21.65 -19.08 -20.85
CA ARG A 165 23.04 -18.58 -20.87
C ARG A 165 23.82 -18.98 -22.15
N SER A 166 23.14 -19.40 -23.21
CA SER A 166 23.76 -19.95 -24.43
C SER A 166 24.04 -18.91 -25.53
N GLN A 167 23.73 -17.61 -25.31
CA GLN A 167 24.03 -16.54 -26.28
C GLN A 167 25.02 -15.48 -25.77
N ASP A 168 25.20 -15.29 -24.46
CA ASP A 168 26.10 -14.25 -23.91
C ASP A 168 27.59 -14.68 -23.83
N ARG A 169 28.00 -15.77 -24.49
CA ARG A 169 29.41 -16.20 -24.57
C ARG A 169 30.15 -15.66 -25.80
N ALA A 170 29.52 -14.80 -26.60
CA ALA A 170 30.14 -14.18 -27.77
C ALA A 170 30.12 -12.64 -27.66
N GLU A 171 30.77 -12.10 -26.62
CA GLU A 171 31.22 -10.70 -26.61
C GLU A 171 32.34 -10.56 -25.55
N ILE A 172 33.47 -11.20 -25.83
CA ILE A 172 34.74 -10.78 -25.24
C ILE A 172 35.14 -9.53 -26.03
N ILE A 173 34.86 -8.36 -25.45
CA ILE A 173 35.35 -7.08 -25.95
C ILE A 173 36.88 -7.10 -25.82
N PRO A 174 37.65 -6.97 -26.91
CA PRO A 174 39.10 -6.86 -26.83
C PRO A 174 39.49 -5.61 -26.06
N ASP A 175 40.43 -5.77 -25.14
CA ASP A 175 40.99 -4.73 -24.28
C ASP A 175 41.90 -3.79 -25.08
N ASN A 176 41.29 -2.92 -25.89
CA ASN A 176 42.04 -1.90 -26.61
C ASN A 176 41.21 -0.63 -26.82
N GLN A 177 40.97 0.12 -25.74
CA GLN A 177 40.55 1.53 -25.77
C GLN A 177 40.70 2.17 -24.39
N SER A 178 41.94 2.29 -23.93
CA SER A 178 42.31 3.03 -22.71
C SER A 178 42.32 4.56 -22.90
N THR A 179 41.93 5.07 -24.07
CA THR A 179 42.00 6.50 -24.40
C THR A 179 40.64 7.22 -24.51
N GLU A 180 39.51 6.51 -24.40
CA GLU A 180 38.15 7.13 -24.51
C GLU A 180 37.38 7.23 -23.17
N ARG A 181 37.94 6.72 -22.05
CA ARG A 181 37.24 6.72 -20.75
C ARG A 181 36.99 8.10 -20.13
N THR A 182 37.64 9.15 -20.63
CA THR A 182 37.40 10.54 -20.19
C THR A 182 36.26 11.21 -20.96
N ALA A 183 35.81 10.68 -22.10
CA ALA A 183 34.69 11.23 -22.87
C ALA A 183 33.31 10.67 -22.44
N SER A 184 33.25 9.48 -21.85
CA SER A 184 31.99 8.80 -21.52
C SER A 184 31.28 9.32 -20.26
N LEU A 185 31.96 10.10 -19.41
CA LEU A 185 31.33 10.79 -18.27
C LEU A 185 30.57 12.06 -18.69
N GLN A 186 30.82 12.59 -19.89
CA GLN A 186 30.08 13.74 -20.45
C GLN A 186 28.92 13.30 -21.37
N GLY A 187 28.96 12.08 -21.92
CA GLY A 187 27.95 11.55 -22.87
C GLY A 187 26.60 11.16 -22.26
N PHE A 188 26.48 11.01 -20.95
CA PHE A 188 25.21 10.67 -20.28
C PHE A 188 24.16 11.82 -20.25
N ARG A 189 24.48 12.99 -20.85
CA ARG A 189 23.61 14.18 -20.83
C ARG A 189 22.53 14.23 -21.91
N SER A 190 22.45 13.27 -22.84
CA SER A 190 21.42 13.33 -23.90
C SER A 190 20.82 11.98 -24.25
N LEU A 191 19.86 11.52 -23.44
CA LEU A 191 18.77 10.74 -24.01
C LEU A 191 17.94 11.70 -24.90
N PRO A 192 17.55 11.30 -26.12
CA PRO A 192 16.83 12.19 -27.02
C PRO A 192 15.56 12.74 -26.35
N GLN A 193 15.39 14.05 -26.40
CA GLN A 193 14.20 14.79 -25.91
C GLN A 193 12.91 14.47 -26.69
N ARG A 194 12.89 13.42 -27.52
CA ARG A 194 11.71 12.85 -28.17
C ARG A 194 11.34 11.55 -27.44
N GLY A 195 10.23 11.37 -26.77
CA GLY A 195 9.09 12.19 -26.40
C GLY A 195 8.25 11.28 -25.50
N SER A 196 7.45 11.82 -24.60
CA SER A 196 6.50 11.05 -23.77
C SER A 196 5.67 10.04 -24.58
N GLN A 197 5.46 10.32 -25.87
CA GLN A 197 4.79 9.43 -26.84
C GLN A 197 5.54 8.11 -27.13
N ALA A 198 6.87 8.07 -27.11
CA ALA A 198 7.66 6.85 -27.34
C ALA A 198 7.70 5.88 -26.12
N ILE A 199 7.22 6.35 -24.96
CA ILE A 199 7.19 5.60 -23.71
C ILE A 199 5.80 4.98 -23.50
N LEU A 200 4.73 5.71 -23.82
CA LEU A 200 3.35 5.18 -23.94
C LEU A 200 3.24 4.08 -25.01
N SER A 201 4.17 4.06 -25.98
CA SER A 201 4.28 3.00 -26.98
C SER A 201 5.10 1.78 -26.53
N HIS A 202 5.59 1.71 -25.28
CA HIS A 202 6.25 0.50 -24.79
C HIS A 202 5.19 -0.52 -24.37
N PRO A 203 4.89 -1.55 -25.18
CA PRO A 203 3.68 -2.37 -25.03
C PRO A 203 3.63 -3.09 -23.68
N VAL A 204 4.79 -3.50 -23.14
CA VAL A 204 4.87 -4.17 -21.84
C VAL A 204 4.49 -3.25 -20.68
N LEU A 205 4.95 -2.00 -20.67
CA LEU A 205 4.65 -1.06 -19.58
C LEU A 205 3.17 -0.69 -19.62
N THR A 206 2.65 -0.37 -20.81
CA THR A 206 1.23 -0.09 -21.02
C THR A 206 0.36 -1.28 -20.64
N GLY A 207 0.76 -2.50 -21.00
CA GLY A 207 0.05 -3.73 -20.60
C GLY A 207 0.05 -3.95 -19.08
N MET A 208 1.16 -3.67 -18.39
CA MET A 208 1.22 -3.74 -16.92
C MET A 208 0.29 -2.71 -16.26
N MET A 209 0.31 -1.46 -16.76
CA MET A 209 -0.58 -0.39 -16.26
C MET A 209 -2.06 -0.72 -16.52
N LEU A 210 -2.39 -1.20 -17.72
CA LEU A 210 -3.75 -1.59 -18.07
C LEU A 210 -4.24 -2.75 -17.20
N CYS A 211 -3.38 -3.75 -16.94
CA CYS A 211 -3.70 -4.85 -16.04
C CYS A 211 -4.04 -4.34 -14.63
N TYR A 212 -3.21 -3.44 -14.09
CA TYR A 212 -3.48 -2.82 -12.79
C TYR A 212 -4.84 -2.09 -12.80
N VAL A 213 -5.06 -1.21 -13.78
CA VAL A 213 -6.31 -0.43 -13.88
C VAL A 213 -7.52 -1.35 -13.99
N VAL A 214 -7.49 -2.35 -14.87
CA VAL A 214 -8.63 -3.28 -15.04
C VAL A 214 -8.94 -4.03 -13.75
N VAL A 215 -7.92 -4.53 -13.05
CA VAL A 215 -8.11 -5.29 -11.80
C VAL A 215 -8.69 -4.39 -10.71
N PHE A 216 -8.06 -3.24 -10.43
CA PHE A 216 -8.48 -2.38 -9.33
C PHE A 216 -9.81 -1.67 -9.61
N VAL A 217 -10.06 -1.24 -10.85
CA VAL A 217 -11.37 -0.69 -11.23
C VAL A 217 -12.47 -1.73 -11.09
N ALA A 218 -12.26 -2.97 -11.55
CA ALA A 218 -13.25 -4.03 -11.38
C ALA A 218 -13.55 -4.32 -9.90
N MET A 219 -12.52 -4.29 -9.05
CA MET A 219 -12.66 -4.47 -7.61
C MET A 219 -13.38 -3.29 -6.94
N ASN A 220 -12.98 -2.05 -7.21
CA ASN A 220 -13.64 -0.84 -6.72
C ASN A 220 -15.13 -0.82 -7.10
N TRP A 221 -15.42 -1.06 -8.38
CA TRP A 221 -16.80 -1.11 -8.85
C TRP A 221 -17.58 -2.28 -8.24
N GLY A 222 -16.94 -3.43 -8.03
CA GLY A 222 -17.53 -4.56 -7.30
C GLY A 222 -17.95 -4.18 -5.88
N LEU A 223 -17.11 -3.43 -5.14
CA LEU A 223 -17.45 -2.90 -3.81
C LEU A 223 -18.63 -1.93 -3.89
N TRP A 224 -18.64 -1.04 -4.89
CA TRP A 224 -19.73 -0.09 -5.09
C TRP A 224 -21.04 -0.83 -5.35
N PHE A 225 -21.08 -1.71 -6.36
CA PHE A 225 -22.26 -2.50 -6.71
C PHE A 225 -22.77 -3.36 -5.57
N ASN A 226 -21.89 -3.82 -4.67
CA ASN A 226 -22.25 -4.66 -3.53
C ASN A 226 -22.52 -3.87 -2.22
N LEU A 227 -22.67 -2.54 -2.29
CA LEU A 227 -22.95 -1.68 -1.11
C LEU A 227 -21.92 -1.88 0.03
N GLN A 228 -20.64 -1.96 -0.34
CA GLN A 228 -19.51 -2.16 0.59
C GLN A 228 -18.66 -0.88 0.78
N ILE A 229 -19.07 0.23 0.17
CA ILE A 229 -18.35 1.51 0.26
C ILE A 229 -19.05 2.39 1.30
N PRO A 230 -18.35 2.81 2.37
CA PRO A 230 -18.88 3.80 3.30
C PRO A 230 -18.89 5.20 2.64
N HIS A 231 -19.78 6.08 3.08
CA HIS A 231 -19.83 7.46 2.56
C HIS A 231 -18.66 8.30 3.05
N GLY A 232 -18.34 8.17 4.34
CA GLY A 232 -17.20 8.82 4.97
C GLY A 232 -15.87 8.44 4.33
N ASP A 233 -15.04 9.45 4.01
CA ASP A 233 -13.71 9.31 3.41
C ASP A 233 -13.69 8.53 2.07
N SER A 234 -14.82 8.45 1.37
CA SER A 234 -14.93 7.94 0.01
C SER A 234 -15.97 8.72 -0.81
N SER A 235 -17.26 8.35 -0.79
CA SER A 235 -18.24 9.03 -1.65
C SER A 235 -18.52 10.49 -1.26
N MET A 236 -18.11 10.94 -0.07
CA MET A 236 -18.15 12.37 0.29
C MET A 236 -17.45 13.26 -0.75
N TYR A 237 -16.42 12.76 -1.43
CA TYR A 237 -15.69 13.56 -2.43
C TYR A 237 -16.46 13.69 -3.74
N GLU A 238 -17.34 12.74 -4.06
CA GLU A 238 -18.30 12.88 -5.16
C GLU A 238 -19.32 13.97 -4.83
N GLU A 239 -19.81 13.99 -3.59
CA GLU A 239 -20.75 14.99 -3.09
C GLU A 239 -20.19 16.41 -3.25
N HIS A 240 -18.89 16.60 -3.03
CA HIS A 240 -18.23 17.89 -3.29
C HIS A 240 -18.36 18.34 -4.75
N LEU A 241 -18.17 17.42 -5.71
CA LEU A 241 -18.28 17.74 -7.14
C LEU A 241 -19.73 18.06 -7.50
N TRP A 242 -20.67 17.24 -7.03
CA TRP A 242 -22.09 17.44 -7.25
C TRP A 242 -22.56 18.79 -6.71
N ASN A 243 -22.20 19.12 -5.47
CA ASN A 243 -22.57 20.35 -4.80
C ASN A 243 -21.95 21.59 -5.46
N VAL A 244 -20.69 21.53 -5.89
CA VAL A 244 -20.05 22.63 -6.64
C VAL A 244 -20.75 22.86 -7.98
N MET A 245 -21.05 21.79 -8.72
CA MET A 245 -21.73 21.86 -10.01
C MET A 245 -23.13 22.48 -9.92
N HIS A 246 -23.85 22.27 -8.81
CA HIS A 246 -25.20 22.79 -8.58
C HIS A 246 -25.24 24.09 -7.77
N GLY A 247 -24.11 24.79 -7.58
CA GLY A 247 -24.07 26.07 -6.87
C GLY A 247 -24.26 25.96 -5.35
N LYS A 248 -24.22 24.76 -4.79
CA LYS A 248 -24.29 24.50 -3.33
C LYS A 248 -22.93 24.73 -2.65
N GLY A 249 -21.84 24.81 -3.42
CA GLY A 249 -20.49 25.09 -2.91
C GLY A 249 -19.74 23.86 -2.42
N PHE A 250 -18.52 24.03 -1.90
CA PHE A 250 -17.61 22.93 -1.53
C PHE A 250 -17.89 22.38 -0.13
N ARG A 251 -19.02 21.69 0.03
CA ARG A 251 -19.49 21.10 1.29
C ARG A 251 -19.86 19.62 1.11
N SER A 252 -19.77 18.86 2.20
CA SER A 252 -20.43 17.56 2.36
C SER A 252 -21.36 17.66 3.56
N TYR A 253 -22.53 17.01 3.52
CA TYR A 253 -23.51 17.05 4.60
C TYR A 253 -23.17 16.12 5.79
N LEU A 254 -22.02 15.42 5.75
CA LEU A 254 -21.40 14.75 6.90
C LEU A 254 -20.94 15.74 7.99
N ASP A 255 -20.42 16.90 7.56
CA ASP A 255 -19.85 17.93 8.44
C ASP A 255 -20.37 19.33 8.04
N GLN A 256 -20.95 20.09 8.97
CA GLN A 256 -21.39 21.46 8.62
C GLN A 256 -20.21 22.38 8.33
N GLY A 257 -20.21 22.95 7.13
CA GLY A 257 -19.31 24.01 6.70
C GLY A 257 -18.78 23.77 5.29
N LEU A 258 -17.78 24.55 4.89
CA LEU A 258 -16.93 24.16 3.77
C LEU A 258 -15.97 23.06 4.26
N PHE A 259 -15.75 22.01 3.46
CA PHE A 259 -14.85 20.89 3.81
C PHE A 259 -13.41 21.34 4.11
N TRP A 260 -13.05 22.59 3.80
CA TRP A 260 -11.79 23.22 4.16
C TRP A 260 -11.51 23.28 5.67
N GLY A 261 -12.53 23.06 6.51
CA GLY A 261 -12.37 22.85 7.95
C GLY A 261 -11.80 21.50 8.36
N GLU A 262 -11.72 20.52 7.47
CA GLU A 262 -11.16 19.19 7.76
C GLU A 262 -9.76 19.04 7.16
N HIS A 263 -9.66 19.17 5.83
CA HIS A 263 -8.38 19.11 5.13
C HIS A 263 -8.33 20.07 3.93
N ILE A 264 -7.11 20.47 3.56
CA ILE A 264 -6.90 21.22 2.31
C ILE A 264 -6.78 20.20 1.16
N GLN A 265 -7.92 19.69 0.70
CA GLN A 265 -8.02 18.69 -0.37
C GLN A 265 -9.04 19.10 -1.41
N PHE A 266 -8.59 19.48 -2.60
CA PHE A 266 -9.48 19.88 -3.69
C PHE A 266 -8.97 19.46 -5.08
N VAL A 267 -7.94 18.61 -5.16
CA VAL A 267 -7.44 18.08 -6.44
C VAL A 267 -8.53 17.37 -7.26
N HIS A 268 -9.49 16.71 -6.60
CA HIS A 268 -10.60 16.05 -7.28
C HIS A 268 -11.52 17.04 -8.03
N LEU A 269 -11.54 18.33 -7.67
CA LEU A 269 -12.27 19.36 -8.44
C LEU A 269 -11.76 19.49 -9.87
N PHE A 270 -10.51 19.11 -10.16
CA PHE A 270 -10.01 19.08 -11.54
C PHE A 270 -10.68 18.01 -12.40
N LEU A 271 -11.43 17.07 -11.80
CA LEU A 271 -12.23 16.09 -12.52
C LEU A 271 -13.59 16.65 -12.99
N LEU A 272 -14.00 17.84 -12.53
CA LEU A 272 -15.28 18.46 -12.90
C LEU A 272 -15.59 18.44 -14.40
N PRO A 273 -14.66 18.79 -15.32
CA PRO A 273 -14.96 18.80 -16.75
C PRO A 273 -15.37 17.43 -17.31
N VAL A 274 -14.88 16.34 -16.73
CA VAL A 274 -15.25 14.97 -17.14
C VAL A 274 -16.46 14.48 -16.36
N TYR A 275 -16.55 14.83 -15.08
CA TYR A 275 -17.67 14.49 -14.19
C TYR A 275 -19.01 15.03 -14.68
N VAL A 276 -19.05 16.19 -15.35
CA VAL A 276 -20.27 16.73 -15.98
C VAL A 276 -20.90 15.75 -16.99
N PHE A 277 -20.09 14.94 -17.68
CA PHE A 277 -20.58 13.96 -18.65
C PHE A 277 -20.89 12.60 -18.03
N TRP A 278 -20.28 12.30 -16.89
CA TRP A 278 -20.50 11.05 -16.15
C TRP A 278 -20.46 11.33 -14.64
N PRO A 279 -21.56 11.85 -14.07
CA PRO A 279 -21.65 12.15 -12.64
C PRO A 279 -21.80 10.82 -11.89
N SER A 280 -20.68 10.24 -11.46
CA SER A 280 -20.66 8.96 -10.76
C SER A 280 -19.39 8.78 -9.95
N HIS A 281 -19.51 8.20 -8.76
CA HIS A 281 -18.38 7.76 -7.93
C HIS A 281 -17.46 6.79 -8.68
N LEU A 282 -18.03 5.97 -9.57
CA LEU A 282 -17.29 5.02 -10.42
C LEU A 282 -16.25 5.73 -11.31
N LEU A 283 -16.52 6.97 -11.76
CA LEU A 283 -15.56 7.78 -12.50
C LEU A 283 -14.38 8.21 -11.62
N LEU A 284 -14.65 8.55 -10.35
CA LEU A 284 -13.63 8.97 -9.40
C LEU A 284 -12.66 7.82 -9.11
N GLU A 285 -13.20 6.63 -8.84
CA GLU A 285 -12.42 5.39 -8.66
C GLU A 285 -11.58 5.08 -9.90
N LEU A 286 -12.16 5.18 -11.11
CA LEU A 286 -11.43 5.02 -12.36
C LEU A 286 -10.28 6.04 -12.48
N ALA A 287 -10.54 7.30 -12.17
CA ALA A 287 -9.55 8.36 -12.26
C ALA A 287 -8.39 8.14 -11.26
N GLU A 288 -8.70 7.66 -10.05
CA GLU A 288 -7.70 7.32 -9.03
C GLU A 288 -6.82 6.14 -9.47
N SER A 289 -7.39 5.02 -9.90
CA SER A 289 -6.62 3.86 -10.38
C SER A 289 -5.76 4.22 -11.60
N LEU A 290 -6.25 5.07 -12.51
CA LEU A 290 -5.47 5.61 -13.63
C LEU A 290 -4.32 6.49 -13.16
N ALA A 291 -4.55 7.37 -12.19
CA ALA A 291 -3.54 8.26 -11.62
C ALA A 291 -2.42 7.44 -10.95
N LEU A 292 -2.78 6.48 -10.10
CA LEU A 292 -1.82 5.56 -9.45
C LEU A 292 -1.03 4.78 -10.50
N ALA A 293 -1.68 4.14 -11.47
CA ALA A 293 -0.98 3.40 -12.53
C ALA A 293 0.00 4.28 -13.33
N SER A 294 -0.35 5.55 -13.57
CA SER A 294 0.50 6.50 -14.28
C SER A 294 1.84 6.78 -13.58
N GLY A 295 1.92 6.57 -12.26
CA GLY A 295 3.15 6.67 -11.48
C GLY A 295 4.25 5.70 -11.93
N ALA A 296 3.89 4.60 -12.59
CA ALA A 296 4.86 3.66 -13.16
C ALA A 296 5.74 4.31 -14.25
N ILE A 297 5.23 5.32 -14.96
CA ILE A 297 5.95 6.03 -16.03
C ILE A 297 7.17 6.80 -15.51
N PRO A 298 7.04 7.75 -14.56
CA PRO A 298 8.21 8.44 -14.02
C PRO A 298 9.17 7.48 -13.30
N VAL A 299 8.70 6.40 -12.66
CA VAL A 299 9.58 5.35 -12.10
C VAL A 299 10.42 4.71 -13.21
N TYR A 300 9.79 4.25 -14.29
CA TYR A 300 10.48 3.69 -15.46
C TYR A 300 11.55 4.67 -16.00
N LEU A 301 11.19 5.94 -16.16
CA LEU A 301 12.08 6.95 -16.72
C LEU A 301 13.26 7.29 -15.80
N MET A 302 13.00 7.40 -14.49
CA MET A 302 14.06 7.61 -13.50
C MET A 302 15.04 6.46 -13.52
N THR A 303 14.56 5.21 -13.49
CA THR A 303 15.42 4.02 -13.52
C THR A 303 16.22 3.91 -14.81
N LEU A 304 15.58 4.12 -15.96
CA LEU A 304 16.25 4.07 -17.26
C LEU A 304 17.36 5.12 -17.35
N ARG A 305 17.12 6.34 -16.86
CA ARG A 305 18.17 7.37 -16.81
C ARG A 305 19.30 6.99 -15.84
N SER A 306 18.96 6.43 -14.68
CA SER A 306 19.94 6.12 -13.64
C SER A 306 20.90 4.99 -14.03
N CYS A 307 20.42 3.95 -14.72
CA CYS A 307 21.24 2.77 -15.02
C CYS A 307 21.37 2.39 -16.50
N GLY A 308 20.60 3.01 -17.40
CA GLY A 308 20.62 2.71 -18.83
C GLY A 308 19.96 1.40 -19.27
N ASP A 309 19.49 0.55 -18.34
CA ASP A 309 18.88 -0.75 -18.67
C ASP A 309 17.33 -0.66 -18.71
N LYS A 310 16.75 -0.84 -19.91
CA LYS A 310 15.29 -0.87 -20.13
C LYS A 310 14.59 -1.98 -19.35
N LYS A 311 15.20 -3.16 -19.20
CA LYS A 311 14.63 -4.27 -18.44
C LYS A 311 14.66 -3.96 -16.94
N ALA A 312 15.71 -3.32 -16.43
CA ALA A 312 15.73 -2.86 -15.04
C ALA A 312 14.59 -1.85 -14.78
N ALA A 313 14.38 -0.93 -15.72
CA ALA A 313 13.28 0.03 -15.66
C ALA A 313 11.89 -0.62 -15.69
N LEU A 314 11.67 -1.64 -16.55
CA LEU A 314 10.42 -2.40 -16.57
C LEU A 314 10.19 -3.16 -15.25
N TRP A 315 11.22 -3.81 -14.71
CA TRP A 315 11.10 -4.52 -13.45
C TRP A 315 10.74 -3.60 -12.29
N LEU A 316 11.37 -2.42 -12.19
CA LEU A 316 11.06 -1.49 -11.10
C LEU A 316 9.69 -0.82 -11.28
N ALA A 317 9.27 -0.54 -12.52
CA ALA A 317 7.92 -0.04 -12.81
C ALA A 317 6.84 -1.09 -12.50
N GLY A 318 7.07 -2.35 -12.86
CA GLY A 318 6.22 -3.47 -12.43
C GLY A 318 6.20 -3.63 -10.91
N ALA A 319 7.35 -3.44 -10.24
CA ALA A 319 7.42 -3.52 -8.80
C ALA A 319 6.62 -2.41 -8.12
N TYR A 320 6.60 -1.19 -8.69
CA TYR A 320 5.72 -0.11 -8.24
C TYR A 320 4.25 -0.51 -8.28
N LEU A 321 3.78 -1.09 -9.39
CA LEU A 321 2.39 -1.57 -9.53
C LEU A 321 2.07 -2.74 -8.60
N CYS A 322 3.08 -3.54 -8.28
CA CYS A 322 3.00 -4.67 -7.35
C CYS A 322 3.32 -4.30 -5.89
N TYR A 323 3.55 -3.03 -5.57
CA TYR A 323 3.93 -2.61 -4.23
C TYR A 323 2.67 -2.53 -3.37
N PHE A 324 2.50 -3.48 -2.43
CA PHE A 324 1.26 -3.57 -1.65
C PHE A 324 0.85 -2.27 -0.94
N PRO A 325 1.78 -1.44 -0.38
CA PRO A 325 1.36 -0.17 0.21
C PRO A 325 0.78 0.78 -0.83
N MET A 326 1.23 0.74 -2.09
CA MET A 326 0.61 1.52 -3.16
C MET A 326 -0.80 1.00 -3.50
N GLN A 327 -0.99 -0.32 -3.55
CA GLN A 327 -2.32 -0.92 -3.80
C GLN A 327 -3.36 -0.55 -2.74
N PHE A 328 -2.95 -0.42 -1.47
CA PHE A 328 -3.83 0.04 -0.38
C PHE A 328 -4.22 1.51 -0.44
N LEU A 329 -3.69 2.26 -1.41
CA LEU A 329 -4.17 3.61 -1.69
C LEU A 329 -5.33 3.63 -2.66
N ASP A 330 -5.48 2.58 -3.48
CA ASP A 330 -6.60 2.40 -4.39
C ASP A 330 -7.79 1.83 -3.59
N ILE A 331 -7.57 0.69 -2.90
CA ILE A 331 -8.54 0.13 -1.95
C ILE A 331 -7.89 0.03 -0.58
N ALA A 332 -8.27 0.89 0.34
CA ALA A 332 -7.73 0.85 1.70
C ALA A 332 -8.26 -0.34 2.51
N ILE A 333 -7.59 -0.60 3.64
CA ILE A 333 -7.94 -1.68 4.56
C ILE A 333 -9.41 -1.64 5.06
N ASP A 334 -9.98 -0.44 5.11
CA ASP A 334 -11.36 -0.14 5.51
C ASP A 334 -12.32 -0.03 4.32
N LEU A 335 -11.95 -0.60 3.16
CA LEU A 335 -12.74 -0.65 1.92
C LEU A 335 -13.08 0.70 1.29
N LYS A 336 -12.46 1.77 1.77
CA LYS A 336 -12.54 3.10 1.17
C LYS A 336 -11.75 3.14 -0.14
N THR A 337 -12.41 3.56 -1.22
CA THR A 337 -11.99 3.37 -2.62
C THR A 337 -11.55 4.65 -3.34
N PHE A 338 -11.78 5.83 -2.77
CA PHE A 338 -11.35 7.09 -3.37
C PHE A 338 -10.84 8.07 -2.33
N ARG A 339 -9.60 8.54 -2.49
CA ARG A 339 -9.02 9.60 -1.67
C ARG A 339 -8.16 10.56 -2.50
N PRO A 340 -8.45 11.87 -2.44
CA PRO A 340 -7.69 12.91 -3.14
C PRO A 340 -6.16 12.85 -2.92
N ILE A 341 -5.70 12.37 -1.76
CA ILE A 341 -4.27 12.23 -1.44
C ILE A 341 -3.51 11.35 -2.45
N ALA A 342 -4.16 10.37 -3.08
CA ALA A 342 -3.55 9.42 -4.01
C ALA A 342 -2.99 10.12 -5.27
N PHE A 343 -3.67 11.17 -5.76
CA PHE A 343 -3.23 11.95 -6.93
C PHE A 343 -1.87 12.64 -6.74
N GLY A 344 -1.46 12.88 -5.49
CA GLY A 344 -0.17 13.49 -5.22
C GLY A 344 1.02 12.58 -5.52
N ILE A 345 0.85 11.26 -5.54
CA ILE A 345 1.92 10.30 -5.85
C ILE A 345 2.47 10.48 -7.26
N PRO A 346 1.66 10.37 -8.35
CA PRO A 346 2.17 10.60 -9.69
C PRO A 346 2.67 12.03 -9.87
N LEU A 347 2.04 13.05 -9.25
CA LEU A 347 2.50 14.44 -9.31
C LEU A 347 3.91 14.60 -8.74
N VAL A 348 4.18 14.06 -7.55
CA VAL A 348 5.51 14.13 -6.94
C VAL A 348 6.52 13.27 -7.70
N LEU A 349 6.16 12.06 -8.16
CA LEU A 349 7.06 11.24 -8.98
C LEU A 349 7.47 11.98 -10.28
N TRP A 350 6.52 12.62 -10.95
CA TRP A 350 6.83 13.47 -12.11
C TRP A 350 7.66 14.68 -11.71
N ALA A 351 7.38 15.33 -10.58
CA ALA A 351 8.20 16.45 -10.10
C ALA A 351 9.66 16.04 -9.87
N LEU A 352 9.89 14.90 -9.21
CA LEU A 352 11.21 14.32 -8.99
C LEU A 352 11.90 13.98 -10.31
N GLN A 353 11.16 13.41 -11.28
CA GLN A 353 11.65 13.18 -12.62
C GLN A 353 12.06 14.48 -13.33
N GLN A 354 11.29 15.57 -13.17
CA GLN A 354 11.63 16.88 -13.74
C GLN A 354 12.85 17.49 -13.05
N LEU A 355 12.97 17.39 -11.72
CA LEU A 355 14.12 17.86 -10.93
C LEU A 355 15.42 17.19 -11.38
N GLU A 356 15.41 15.87 -11.54
CA GLU A 356 16.59 15.13 -11.99
C GLU A 356 16.99 15.45 -13.44
N THR A 357 16.06 15.99 -14.25
CA THR A 357 16.36 16.52 -15.59
C THR A 357 16.68 18.02 -15.63
N GLY A 358 16.77 18.69 -14.47
CA GLY A 358 17.04 20.13 -14.40
C GLY A 358 15.88 21.04 -14.82
N ARG A 359 14.67 20.50 -14.99
CA ARG A 359 13.45 21.25 -15.38
C ARG A 359 12.73 21.77 -14.13
N TYR A 360 13.39 22.64 -13.38
CA TYR A 360 12.95 23.13 -12.06
C TYR A 360 11.60 23.83 -12.07
N ARG A 361 11.27 24.59 -13.13
CA ARG A 361 9.94 25.25 -13.24
C ARG A 361 8.80 24.23 -13.25
N ASN A 362 8.92 23.18 -14.06
CA ASN A 362 7.89 22.14 -14.16
C ASN A 362 7.79 21.37 -12.84
N ALA A 363 8.93 21.11 -12.19
CA ALA A 363 8.94 20.50 -10.86
C ALA A 363 8.20 21.38 -9.83
N ALA A 364 8.45 22.69 -9.82
CA ALA A 364 7.75 23.61 -8.91
C ALA A 364 6.24 23.61 -9.15
N ILE A 365 5.78 23.61 -10.41
CA ILE A 365 4.36 23.53 -10.76
C ILE A 365 3.75 22.22 -10.24
N LEU A 366 4.40 21.08 -10.50
CA LEU A 366 3.91 19.76 -10.08
C LEU A 366 3.88 19.61 -8.56
N LEU A 367 4.90 20.10 -7.84
CA LEU A 367 4.89 20.14 -6.38
C LEU A 367 3.80 21.08 -5.85
N GLY A 368 3.61 22.25 -6.48
CA GLY A 368 2.50 23.15 -6.15
C GLY A 368 1.13 22.50 -6.33
N LEU A 369 0.94 21.72 -7.41
CA LEU A 369 -0.28 20.94 -7.62
C LEU A 369 -0.46 19.84 -6.55
N SER A 370 0.62 19.19 -6.08
CA SER A 370 0.51 18.18 -5.02
C SER A 370 -0.03 18.74 -3.70
N LEU A 371 0.17 20.04 -3.42
CA LEU A 371 -0.41 20.71 -2.25
C LEU A 371 -1.94 20.80 -2.28
N THR A 372 -2.56 20.64 -3.46
CA THR A 372 -4.03 20.56 -3.62
C THR A 372 -4.59 19.17 -3.27
N CYS A 373 -3.71 18.16 -3.17
CA CYS A 373 -4.09 16.79 -2.87
C CYS A 373 -4.30 16.58 -1.38
N LYS A 374 -3.40 17.13 -0.55
CA LYS A 374 -3.46 17.20 0.92
C LYS A 374 -2.33 18.08 1.45
N GLU A 375 -2.52 18.70 2.61
CA GLU A 375 -1.49 19.48 3.31
C GLU A 375 -0.22 18.68 3.66
N ASP A 376 -0.32 17.36 3.83
CA ASP A 376 0.78 16.44 4.14
C ASP A 376 1.93 16.53 3.10
N TYR A 377 1.61 16.88 1.84
CA TYR A 377 2.62 17.07 0.78
C TYR A 377 3.55 18.25 1.04
N ALA A 378 3.21 19.17 1.95
CA ALA A 378 4.11 20.22 2.41
C ALA A 378 5.36 19.64 3.09
N ILE A 379 5.21 18.55 3.86
CA ILE A 379 6.31 17.82 4.48
C ILE A 379 7.17 17.17 3.41
N VAL A 380 6.56 16.62 2.36
CA VAL A 380 7.28 16.06 1.21
C VAL A 380 8.12 17.12 0.51
N ILE A 381 7.57 18.30 0.23
CA ILE A 381 8.30 19.41 -0.39
C ILE A 381 9.49 19.84 0.47
N PHE A 382 9.26 20.04 1.77
CA PHE A 382 10.33 20.34 2.73
C PHE A 382 11.45 19.29 2.69
N SER A 383 11.07 18.01 2.72
CA SER A 383 12.01 16.89 2.78
C SER A 383 12.80 16.70 1.48
N ILE A 384 12.16 16.91 0.32
CA ILE A 384 12.84 17.01 -0.98
C ILE A 384 13.85 18.17 -0.92
N GLY A 385 13.45 19.32 -0.41
CA GLY A 385 14.33 20.49 -0.23
C GLY A 385 15.61 20.15 0.54
N LEU A 386 15.48 19.49 1.70
CA LEU A 386 16.63 19.02 2.49
C LEU A 386 17.56 18.10 1.70
N ALA A 387 17.01 17.11 1.00
CA ALA A 387 17.81 16.21 0.16
C ALA A 387 18.53 16.96 -0.97
N LEU A 388 17.87 17.94 -1.61
CA LEU A 388 18.48 18.75 -2.67
C LEU A 388 19.62 19.64 -2.15
N LEU A 389 19.49 20.20 -0.94
CA LEU A 389 20.57 20.99 -0.31
C LEU A 389 21.82 20.13 -0.07
N LEU A 390 21.65 18.91 0.43
CA LEU A 390 22.75 17.98 0.65
C LEU A 390 23.38 17.51 -0.67
N LEU A 391 22.56 17.27 -1.69
CA LEU A 391 23.04 16.96 -3.03
C LEU A 391 23.78 18.15 -3.65
N ALA A 392 23.33 19.39 -3.42
CA ALA A 392 23.99 20.61 -3.87
C ALA A 392 25.38 20.75 -3.24
N TRP A 393 25.49 20.49 -1.93
CA TRP A 393 26.74 20.55 -1.17
C TRP A 393 27.77 19.54 -1.67
N LYS A 394 27.34 18.32 -2.04
CA LYS A 394 28.23 17.28 -2.59
C LYS A 394 28.53 17.44 -4.08
N SER A 395 27.75 18.24 -4.81
CA SER A 395 27.90 18.36 -6.27
C SER A 395 29.13 19.16 -6.65
N THR A 396 29.94 18.63 -7.57
CA THR A 396 31.10 19.32 -8.16
C THR A 396 30.73 20.27 -9.31
N ASP A 397 29.53 20.12 -9.89
CA ASP A 397 29.03 20.98 -10.96
C ASP A 397 28.44 22.25 -10.32
N ILE A 398 29.13 23.38 -10.47
CA ILE A 398 28.76 24.67 -9.85
C ILE A 398 27.38 25.13 -10.32
N VAL A 399 27.03 24.95 -11.59
CA VAL A 399 25.74 25.40 -12.15
C VAL A 399 24.61 24.57 -11.55
N ARG A 400 24.79 23.25 -11.54
CA ARG A 400 23.82 22.32 -10.92
C ARG A 400 23.71 22.57 -9.42
N SER A 401 24.83 22.73 -8.72
CA SER A 401 24.87 23.00 -7.28
C SER A 401 24.09 24.27 -6.94
N LYS A 402 24.32 25.38 -7.65
CA LYS A 402 23.56 26.63 -7.46
C LYS A 402 22.07 26.46 -7.70
N ALA A 403 21.68 25.71 -8.74
CA ALA A 403 20.26 25.47 -9.04
C ALA A 403 19.58 24.61 -7.97
N LEU A 404 20.24 23.52 -7.54
CA LEU A 404 19.78 22.66 -6.45
C LEU A 404 19.69 23.42 -5.12
N MET A 405 20.67 24.28 -4.83
CA MET A 405 20.69 25.10 -3.62
C MET A 405 19.51 26.09 -3.59
N LYS A 406 19.28 26.82 -4.68
CA LYS A 406 18.15 27.76 -4.81
C LYS A 406 16.81 27.05 -4.65
N PHE A 407 16.61 25.94 -5.36
CA PHE A 407 15.36 25.19 -5.28
C PHE A 407 15.18 24.55 -3.89
N GLY A 408 16.24 23.95 -3.34
CA GLY A 408 16.24 23.32 -2.03
C GLY A 408 15.90 24.31 -0.92
N LEU A 409 16.51 25.50 -0.94
CA LEU A 409 16.23 26.56 0.02
C LEU A 409 14.78 27.05 -0.10
N ALA A 410 14.30 27.27 -1.33
CA ALA A 410 12.90 27.64 -1.55
C ALA A 410 11.94 26.57 -1.00
N ALA A 411 12.20 25.29 -1.25
CA ALA A 411 11.36 24.19 -0.78
C ALA A 411 11.36 24.05 0.76
N VAL A 412 12.52 24.22 1.40
CA VAL A 412 12.66 24.20 2.87
C VAL A 412 11.90 25.35 3.54
N ILE A 413 11.73 26.49 2.86
CA ILE A 413 10.96 27.63 3.38
C ILE A 413 9.47 27.48 3.05
N ILE A 414 9.14 27.20 1.79
CA ILE A 414 7.76 27.16 1.29
C ILE A 414 6.96 26.00 1.91
N GLY A 415 7.57 24.82 2.08
CA GLY A 415 6.89 23.66 2.67
C GLY A 415 6.31 23.98 4.05
N PRO A 416 7.13 24.32 5.06
CA PRO A 416 6.65 24.67 6.39
C PRO A 416 5.74 25.91 6.40
N ALA A 417 6.01 26.92 5.57
CA ALA A 417 5.15 28.10 5.47
C ALA A 417 3.74 27.75 4.98
N TYR A 418 3.64 26.89 3.97
CA TYR A 418 2.35 26.37 3.49
C TYR A 418 1.65 25.53 4.55
N LEU A 419 2.36 24.60 5.20
CA LEU A 419 1.77 23.77 6.25
C LEU A 419 1.20 24.63 7.39
N PHE A 420 1.95 25.63 7.82
CA PHE A 420 1.49 26.60 8.81
C PHE A 420 0.24 27.35 8.34
N LEU A 421 0.22 27.83 7.09
CA LEU A 421 -0.94 28.50 6.50
C LEU A 421 -2.15 27.57 6.39
N ALA A 422 -1.95 26.32 5.97
CA ALA A 422 -2.99 25.31 5.85
C ALA A 422 -3.63 25.01 7.20
N ILE A 423 -2.84 24.76 8.25
CA ILE A 423 -3.34 24.55 9.61
C ILE A 423 -4.12 25.78 10.11
N ARG A 424 -3.64 27.00 9.83
CA ARG A 424 -4.35 28.23 10.18
C ARG A 424 -5.69 28.36 9.45
N LEU A 425 -5.72 28.02 8.17
CA LEU A 425 -6.91 28.07 7.34
C LEU A 425 -7.96 27.05 7.80
N ILE A 426 -7.54 25.80 8.07
CA ILE A 426 -8.39 24.74 8.63
C ILE A 426 -9.00 25.19 9.96
N ARG A 427 -8.19 25.72 10.88
CA ARG A 427 -8.68 26.25 12.17
C ARG A 427 -9.68 27.39 12.00
N TRP A 428 -9.48 28.26 11.02
CA TRP A 428 -10.41 29.35 10.73
C TRP A 428 -11.78 28.81 10.28
N PHE A 429 -11.81 27.78 9.43
CA PHE A 429 -13.04 27.11 9.02
C PHE A 429 -13.70 26.26 10.11
N ARG A 430 -12.96 25.82 11.15
CA ARG A 430 -13.50 25.12 12.34
C ARG A 430 -13.92 26.05 13.49
N SER A 431 -14.06 27.36 13.26
CA SER A 431 -14.39 28.33 14.33
C SER A 431 -13.41 28.29 15.51
N GLY A 432 -12.14 27.97 15.26
CA GLY A 432 -11.08 27.96 16.27
C GLY A 432 -10.90 26.66 17.06
N VAL A 433 -11.79 25.67 16.90
CA VAL A 433 -11.66 24.34 17.54
C VAL A 433 -10.41 23.64 17.02
N GLU A 434 -9.64 23.01 17.92
CA GLU A 434 -8.43 22.29 17.53
C GLU A 434 -8.75 21.11 16.59
N VAL A 435 -7.85 20.89 15.63
CA VAL A 435 -7.95 19.82 14.64
C VAL A 435 -7.53 18.50 15.31
N HIS A 436 -8.09 17.38 14.84
CA HIS A 436 -7.80 16.03 15.36
C HIS A 436 -6.30 15.63 15.37
N TYR A 437 -5.42 16.39 14.70
CA TYR A 437 -3.97 16.15 14.65
C TYR A 437 -3.28 16.02 16.02
N ALA A 438 -3.68 16.81 17.02
CA ALA A 438 -3.10 16.71 18.36
C ALA A 438 -3.42 15.35 19.00
N GLY A 439 -4.58 14.76 18.69
CA GLY A 439 -4.97 13.43 19.15
C GLY A 439 -4.06 12.32 18.63
N TYR A 440 -3.51 12.44 17.41
CA TYR A 440 -2.60 11.44 16.83
C TYR A 440 -1.24 11.39 17.53
N PHE A 441 -0.89 12.46 18.23
CA PHE A 441 0.35 12.65 18.96
C PHE A 441 0.09 12.99 20.42
N SER A 442 -1.02 12.47 20.98
CA SER A 442 -1.46 12.78 22.36
C SER A 442 -0.37 12.48 23.40
N ARG A 443 0.48 11.48 23.10
CA ARG A 443 1.71 11.18 23.86
C ARG A 443 2.71 12.32 23.95
N PHE A 444 2.65 13.36 23.15
CA PHE A 444 3.62 14.47 23.13
C PHE A 444 3.02 15.79 23.59
N GLY A 445 1.70 15.89 23.76
CA GLY A 445 1.03 17.09 24.25
C GLY A 445 -0.43 17.16 23.84
N GLY A 446 -1.18 18.08 24.46
CA GLY A 446 -2.59 18.33 24.15
C GLY A 446 -2.82 19.33 23.01
N SER A 447 -1.77 20.02 22.56
CA SER A 447 -1.82 20.98 21.45
C SER A 447 -0.67 20.79 20.47
N ALA A 448 -0.83 21.23 19.22
CA ALA A 448 0.21 21.10 18.19
C ALA A 448 1.55 21.76 18.59
N SER A 449 1.51 22.90 19.31
CA SER A 449 2.72 23.56 19.80
C SER A 449 3.42 22.78 20.90
N GLU A 450 2.65 22.17 21.80
CA GLU A 450 3.19 21.34 22.88
C GLU A 450 3.81 20.06 22.33
N VAL A 451 3.15 19.42 21.37
CA VAL A 451 3.68 18.25 20.64
C VAL A 451 5.05 18.56 20.06
N VAL A 452 5.18 19.66 19.30
CA VAL A 452 6.47 20.06 18.70
C VAL A 452 7.51 20.39 19.79
N TRP A 453 7.11 21.11 20.85
CA TRP A 453 8.02 21.48 21.93
C TRP A 453 8.54 20.26 22.69
N THR A 454 7.68 19.30 23.02
CA THR A 454 8.05 18.05 23.69
C THR A 454 8.97 17.21 22.81
N MET A 455 8.69 17.08 21.52
CA MET A 455 9.56 16.35 20.58
C MET A 455 10.98 16.94 20.52
N LEU A 456 11.13 18.26 20.70
CA LEU A 456 12.43 18.95 20.70
C LEU A 456 13.13 18.91 22.06
N THR A 457 12.38 18.98 23.16
CA THR A 457 12.94 19.08 24.51
C THR A 457 13.16 17.73 25.19
N ASP A 458 12.45 16.68 24.76
CA ASP A 458 12.56 15.31 25.29
C ASP A 458 12.82 14.28 24.16
N PRO A 459 14.06 14.21 23.64
CA PRO A 459 14.41 13.24 22.62
C PRO A 459 14.34 11.79 23.11
N GLY A 460 14.44 11.55 24.42
CA GLY A 460 14.31 10.21 25.01
C GLY A 460 12.93 9.63 24.78
N ARG A 461 11.88 10.45 24.94
CA ARG A 461 10.49 10.07 24.65
C ARG A 461 10.25 9.78 23.17
N VAL A 462 10.85 10.55 22.27
CA VAL A 462 10.78 10.31 20.81
C VAL A 462 11.46 8.99 20.45
N ILE A 463 12.67 8.75 20.97
CA ILE A 463 13.40 7.50 20.71
C ILE A 463 12.62 6.31 21.28
N GLY A 464 12.06 6.41 22.48
CA GLY A 464 11.23 5.35 23.07
C GLY A 464 9.97 5.06 22.25
N ALA A 465 9.34 6.08 21.66
CA ALA A 465 8.20 5.90 20.77
C ALA A 465 8.56 5.28 19.41
N LEU A 466 9.78 5.51 18.91
CA LEU A 466 10.29 4.92 17.68
C LEU A 466 10.90 3.52 17.87
N ALA A 467 11.42 3.20 19.05
CA ALA A 467 12.09 1.93 19.34
C ALA A 467 11.07 0.83 19.73
N THR A 468 10.14 0.53 18.82
CA THR A 468 9.05 -0.43 19.05
C THR A 468 9.02 -1.53 17.99
N VAL A 469 8.44 -2.68 18.33
CA VAL A 469 8.24 -3.80 17.39
C VAL A 469 7.31 -3.38 16.24
N GLN A 470 6.34 -2.51 16.51
CA GLN A 470 5.46 -1.91 15.51
C GLN A 470 6.24 -1.04 14.51
N THR A 471 7.18 -0.22 14.99
CA THR A 471 8.06 0.55 14.10
C THR A 471 8.89 -0.37 13.23
N LEU A 472 9.45 -1.46 13.78
CA LEU A 472 10.15 -2.46 12.99
C LEU A 472 9.24 -3.08 11.91
N ALA A 473 8.01 -3.47 12.27
CA ALA A 473 7.01 -3.99 11.33
C ALA A 473 6.75 -3.02 10.19
N TYR A 474 6.57 -1.73 10.53
CA TYR A 474 6.31 -0.66 9.57
C TYR A 474 7.50 -0.44 8.61
N LEU A 475 8.72 -0.41 9.14
CA LEU A 475 9.94 -0.30 8.34
C LEU A 475 10.10 -1.49 7.39
N LEU A 476 9.85 -2.71 7.86
CA LEU A 476 9.87 -3.92 7.03
C LEU A 476 8.79 -3.85 5.95
N ALA A 477 7.57 -3.46 6.28
CA ALA A 477 6.48 -3.28 5.34
C ALA A 477 6.81 -2.30 4.21
N ILE A 478 7.55 -1.22 4.49
CA ILE A 478 7.93 -0.22 3.48
C ILE A 478 9.19 -0.64 2.69
N PHE A 479 10.24 -1.11 3.35
CA PHE A 479 11.55 -1.32 2.71
C PHE A 479 11.79 -2.74 2.21
N LEU A 480 11.21 -3.78 2.83
CA LEU A 480 11.40 -5.17 2.40
C LEU A 480 10.83 -5.45 1.00
N PRO A 481 9.61 -4.99 0.63
CA PRO A 481 9.13 -5.19 -0.74
C PRO A 481 10.06 -4.54 -1.78
N LEU A 482 10.77 -3.49 -1.38
CA LEU A 482 11.78 -2.82 -2.20
C LEU A 482 13.17 -3.44 -2.08
N ALA A 483 13.31 -4.64 -1.50
CA ALA A 483 14.57 -5.33 -1.25
C ALA A 483 15.63 -4.43 -0.60
N PHE A 484 15.21 -3.44 0.21
CA PHE A 484 16.05 -2.37 0.78
C PHE A 484 16.86 -1.56 -0.26
N LEU A 485 16.49 -1.60 -1.53
CA LEU A 485 17.13 -0.83 -2.61
C LEU A 485 17.17 0.69 -2.33
N PRO A 486 16.16 1.33 -1.70
CA PRO A 486 16.23 2.74 -1.33
C PRO A 486 17.48 3.11 -0.51
N LEU A 487 18.00 2.20 0.32
CA LEU A 487 19.19 2.43 1.15
C LEU A 487 20.47 2.66 0.33
N ARG A 488 20.47 2.28 -0.95
CA ARG A 488 21.62 2.52 -1.86
C ARG A 488 21.77 3.98 -2.28
N SER A 489 20.79 4.84 -1.99
CA SER A 489 20.85 6.29 -2.26
C SER A 489 20.69 7.12 -0.97
N PRO A 490 21.66 7.07 -0.04
CA PRO A 490 21.52 7.62 1.31
C PRO A 490 21.21 9.13 1.35
N LEU A 491 21.78 9.93 0.44
CA LEU A 491 21.49 11.38 0.40
C LEU A 491 20.04 11.70 0.02
N ARG A 492 19.43 10.87 -0.83
CA ARG A 492 18.02 11.03 -1.19
C ARG A 492 17.10 10.38 -0.17
N LEU A 493 17.56 9.31 0.49
CA LEU A 493 16.85 8.67 1.60
C LEU A 493 16.56 9.67 2.72
N ILE A 494 17.36 10.73 2.86
CA ILE A 494 17.06 11.79 3.83
C ILE A 494 15.69 12.42 3.62
N SER A 495 15.21 12.49 2.36
CA SER A 495 13.86 12.98 2.08
C SER A 495 12.75 12.10 2.68
N THR A 496 13.00 10.81 2.96
CA THR A 496 11.98 9.94 3.53
C THR A 496 11.82 10.11 5.03
N PHE A 497 12.87 10.57 5.74
CA PHE A 497 12.87 10.57 7.21
C PHE A 497 11.76 11.39 7.85
N PRO A 498 11.49 12.65 7.46
CA PRO A 498 10.48 13.44 8.17
C PRO A 498 9.10 12.80 8.14
N MET A 499 8.68 12.28 6.98
CA MET A 499 7.40 11.58 6.85
C MET A 499 7.42 10.23 7.57
N LEU A 500 8.51 9.47 7.45
CA LEU A 500 8.63 8.16 8.09
C LEU A 500 8.59 8.27 9.62
N VAL A 501 9.28 9.24 10.21
CA VAL A 501 9.24 9.52 11.65
C VAL A 501 7.82 9.89 12.07
N LEU A 502 7.15 10.77 11.32
CA LEU A 502 5.77 11.16 11.63
C LEU A 502 4.82 9.96 11.62
N LEU A 503 4.97 9.06 10.64
CA LEU A 503 4.15 7.85 10.52
C LEU A 503 4.39 6.88 11.68
N CYS A 504 5.66 6.64 12.06
CA CYS A 504 5.98 5.75 13.18
C CYS A 504 5.56 6.32 14.54
N LEU A 505 5.50 7.65 14.68
CA LEU A 505 5.06 8.32 15.91
C LEU A 505 3.53 8.43 16.02
N ASN A 506 2.81 8.26 14.91
CA ASN A 506 1.37 8.44 14.86
C ASN A 506 0.66 7.22 15.49
N GLU A 507 -0.18 7.47 16.48
CA GLU A 507 -0.88 6.42 17.23
C GLU A 507 -2.02 5.74 16.44
N LEU A 508 -2.51 6.35 15.35
CA LEU A 508 -3.54 5.80 14.47
C LEU A 508 -3.00 5.25 13.15
N ALA A 509 -1.83 5.70 12.70
CA ALA A 509 -1.26 5.32 11.39
C ALA A 509 -0.22 4.19 11.46
N GLN A 510 -0.28 3.35 12.49
CA GLN A 510 0.69 2.26 12.72
C GLN A 510 0.54 1.08 11.74
N ASP A 511 -0.54 1.03 10.97
CA ASP A 511 -0.75 0.02 9.94
C ASP A 511 -0.46 0.59 8.53
N PRO A 512 0.55 0.04 7.80
CA PRO A 512 0.92 0.49 6.46
C PRO A 512 -0.11 0.13 5.37
N ARG A 513 -1.29 -0.37 5.76
CA ARG A 513 -2.45 -0.63 4.89
C ARG A 513 -3.48 0.50 4.94
N HIS A 514 -3.29 1.51 5.80
CA HIS A 514 -4.02 2.78 5.74
C HIS A 514 -3.38 3.75 4.75
N HIS A 515 -4.09 4.81 4.36
CA HIS A 515 -3.63 5.73 3.31
C HIS A 515 -2.54 6.73 3.72
N PHE A 516 -2.18 6.82 5.01
CA PHE A 516 -1.31 7.87 5.54
C PHE A 516 0.11 7.87 4.95
N HIS A 517 0.61 6.72 4.47
CA HIS A 517 1.93 6.63 3.84
C HIS A 517 1.96 7.11 2.38
N ALA A 518 0.85 7.53 1.78
CA ALA A 518 0.82 7.98 0.38
C ALA A 518 1.93 8.98 0.02
N PRO A 519 2.21 10.03 0.83
CA PRO A 519 3.26 11.01 0.52
C PRO A 519 4.69 10.42 0.57
N LEU A 520 4.89 9.27 1.23
CA LEU A 520 6.19 8.58 1.35
C LEU A 520 6.55 7.77 0.09
N ILE A 521 5.55 7.18 -0.59
CA ILE A 521 5.74 6.33 -1.79
C ILE A 521 6.62 6.98 -2.87
N PRO A 522 6.36 8.21 -3.34
CA PRO A 522 7.18 8.81 -4.39
C PRO A 522 8.66 8.94 -4.00
N LEU A 523 8.94 9.18 -2.71
CA LEU A 523 10.29 9.38 -2.18
C LEU A 523 11.08 8.07 -2.11
N VAL A 524 10.46 6.99 -1.63
CA VAL A 524 11.12 5.68 -1.58
C VAL A 524 11.41 5.14 -2.99
N PHE A 525 10.53 5.38 -3.96
CA PHE A 525 10.77 4.99 -5.36
C PHE A 525 11.80 5.88 -6.05
N TRP A 526 11.89 7.17 -5.71
CA TRP A 526 13.00 8.03 -6.16
C TRP A 526 14.34 7.52 -5.64
N CYS A 527 14.41 7.13 -4.38
CA CYS A 527 15.61 6.52 -3.79
C CYS A 527 15.94 5.18 -4.45
N ALA A 528 14.95 4.32 -4.68
CA ALA A 528 15.15 3.03 -5.32
C ALA A 528 15.67 3.17 -6.76
N ALA A 529 15.03 4.02 -7.58
CA ALA A 529 15.42 4.23 -8.96
C ALA A 529 16.84 4.82 -9.08
N THR A 530 17.18 5.78 -8.22
CA THR A 530 18.51 6.42 -8.23
C THR A 530 19.59 5.56 -7.57
N GLY A 531 19.23 4.69 -6.63
CA GLY A 531 20.13 3.71 -6.00
C GLY A 531 20.69 2.63 -6.94
N LEU A 532 20.11 2.53 -8.15
CA LEU A 532 20.58 1.67 -9.25
C LEU A 532 21.68 2.31 -10.10
N SER A 533 22.03 3.56 -9.84
CA SER A 533 23.11 4.23 -10.58
C SER A 533 24.43 3.48 -10.37
N PRO A 534 25.26 3.26 -11.42
CA PRO A 534 26.56 2.63 -11.27
C PRO A 534 27.40 3.36 -10.22
N ARG A 535 27.93 2.63 -9.24
CA ARG A 535 28.91 3.21 -8.32
C ARG A 535 30.23 3.33 -9.07
N SER A 536 30.80 4.53 -9.12
CA SER A 536 32.19 4.68 -9.57
C SER A 536 33.06 3.89 -8.61
N ARG A 537 33.62 2.76 -9.08
CA ARG A 537 34.72 2.12 -8.37
C ARG A 537 35.84 3.15 -8.33
N SER A 538 36.24 3.59 -7.14
CA SER A 538 37.50 4.31 -7.01
C SER A 538 38.58 3.41 -7.59
N ALA A 539 39.48 3.96 -8.42
CA ALA A 539 40.58 3.20 -9.00
C ALA A 539 41.41 2.48 -7.92
N ASP A 540 41.49 3.06 -6.72
CA ASP A 540 42.20 2.50 -5.56
C ASP A 540 41.49 1.30 -4.90
N ALA A 541 40.19 1.10 -5.14
CA ALA A 541 39.44 -0.03 -4.58
C ALA A 541 39.54 -1.30 -5.43
N SER A 542 40.22 -1.23 -6.59
CA SER A 542 40.37 -2.35 -7.51
C SER A 542 41.32 -3.44 -7.00
N GLU A 543 42.19 -3.14 -6.02
CA GLU A 543 43.23 -4.08 -5.59
C GLU A 543 42.96 -4.77 -4.25
N GLN A 544 42.06 -4.27 -3.39
CA GLN A 544 42.03 -4.71 -1.98
C GLN A 544 40.78 -5.45 -1.48
N ASN A 545 39.75 -5.72 -2.28
CA ASN A 545 38.73 -6.70 -1.86
C ASN A 545 37.83 -7.21 -3.01
N PRO A 546 37.97 -8.44 -3.52
CA PRO A 546 37.07 -9.01 -4.52
C PRO A 546 35.77 -9.59 -3.93
N ALA A 547 35.48 -9.37 -2.64
CA ALA A 547 34.63 -10.28 -1.87
C ALA A 547 33.10 -10.13 -2.01
N VAL A 548 32.54 -9.15 -2.74
CA VAL A 548 31.09 -9.15 -3.03
C VAL A 548 30.83 -8.68 -4.47
N PRO A 549 30.40 -9.56 -5.40
CA PRO A 549 29.97 -9.12 -6.71
C PRO A 549 28.73 -8.22 -6.57
N GLU A 550 28.87 -6.93 -6.91
CA GLU A 550 27.71 -6.03 -6.96
C GLU A 550 26.71 -6.56 -8.00
N LEU A 551 25.47 -6.78 -7.56
CA LEU A 551 24.37 -7.15 -8.44
C LEU A 551 24.18 -6.08 -9.53
N SER A 552 24.00 -6.51 -10.77
CA SER A 552 23.66 -5.60 -11.86
C SER A 552 22.34 -4.87 -11.58
N PRO A 553 22.11 -3.67 -12.14
CA PRO A 553 20.86 -2.94 -11.96
C PRO A 553 19.61 -3.76 -12.28
N ARG A 554 19.66 -4.59 -13.35
CA ARG A 554 18.56 -5.50 -13.68
C ARG A 554 18.29 -6.52 -12.57
N ASN A 555 19.33 -7.10 -11.99
CA ASN A 555 19.17 -8.08 -10.93
C ASN A 555 18.60 -7.44 -9.66
N TRP A 556 19.01 -6.22 -9.31
CA TRP A 556 18.39 -5.46 -8.23
C TRP A 556 16.90 -5.20 -8.48
N SER A 557 16.53 -4.63 -9.64
CA SER A 557 15.12 -4.37 -9.96
C SER A 557 14.28 -5.64 -10.01
N ARG A 558 14.85 -6.75 -10.48
CA ARG A 558 14.18 -8.06 -10.46
C ARG A 558 13.97 -8.57 -9.03
N ALA A 559 14.96 -8.43 -8.16
CA ALA A 559 14.83 -8.80 -6.74
C ALA A 559 13.71 -7.99 -6.07
N VAL A 560 13.67 -6.67 -6.32
CA VAL A 560 12.59 -5.78 -5.87
C VAL A 560 11.22 -6.25 -6.36
N PHE A 561 11.10 -6.58 -7.64
CA PHE A 561 9.85 -7.12 -8.19
C PHE A 561 9.43 -8.42 -7.50
N CYS A 562 10.36 -9.37 -7.32
CA CYS A 562 10.10 -10.63 -6.63
C CYS A 562 9.68 -10.41 -5.17
N CYS A 563 10.30 -9.47 -4.46
CA CYS A 563 9.92 -9.09 -3.10
C CYS A 563 8.49 -8.49 -3.06
N CYS A 564 8.15 -7.58 -3.98
CA CYS A 564 6.80 -7.02 -4.08
C CYS A 564 5.73 -8.09 -4.38
N VAL A 565 6.01 -9.03 -5.27
CA VAL A 565 5.08 -10.15 -5.56
C VAL A 565 4.95 -11.08 -4.37
N ALA A 566 6.06 -11.41 -3.70
CA ALA A 566 6.04 -12.32 -2.55
C ALA A 566 5.29 -11.73 -1.34
N THR A 567 5.45 -10.44 -1.05
CA THR A 567 4.72 -9.79 0.05
C THR A 567 3.23 -9.61 -0.27
N GLN A 568 2.86 -9.43 -1.55
CA GLN A 568 1.46 -9.36 -1.94
C GLN A 568 0.65 -10.61 -1.60
N LEU A 569 1.27 -11.80 -1.62
CA LEU A 569 0.60 -13.05 -1.24
C LEU A 569 -0.10 -12.95 0.12
N TRP A 570 0.44 -12.14 1.03
CA TRP A 570 -0.06 -12.03 2.39
C TRP A 570 -0.77 -10.72 2.67
N PHE A 571 -0.30 -9.63 2.06
CA PHE A 571 -0.82 -8.30 2.35
C PHE A 571 -1.84 -7.79 1.34
N SER A 572 -2.02 -8.40 0.16
CA SER A 572 -2.91 -7.83 -0.87
C SER A 572 -4.39 -8.19 -0.67
N LEU A 573 -5.28 -7.24 -1.01
CA LEU A 573 -6.72 -7.45 -1.19
C LEU A 573 -7.08 -7.93 -2.61
N SER A 574 -6.10 -7.97 -3.52
CA SER A 574 -6.31 -8.36 -4.92
C SER A 574 -6.26 -9.88 -5.11
N PRO A 575 -6.56 -10.42 -6.31
CA PRO A 575 -6.42 -11.84 -6.61
C PRO A 575 -5.03 -12.43 -6.36
N LEU A 576 -4.00 -11.59 -6.20
CA LEU A 576 -2.65 -12.00 -5.84
C LEU A 576 -2.47 -12.31 -4.33
N GLY A 577 -3.41 -11.90 -3.47
CA GLY A 577 -3.37 -12.15 -2.04
C GLY A 577 -4.19 -13.37 -1.62
N MET A 578 -3.72 -14.13 -0.63
CA MET A 578 -4.42 -15.30 -0.09
C MET A 578 -5.77 -14.92 0.54
N ALA A 579 -5.83 -13.75 1.18
CA ALA A 579 -7.03 -13.25 1.82
C ALA A 579 -8.23 -13.05 0.87
N PHE A 580 -7.96 -12.82 -0.42
CA PHE A 580 -8.99 -12.72 -1.46
C PHE A 580 -9.74 -14.06 -1.64
N TRP A 581 -9.04 -15.19 -1.43
CA TRP A 581 -9.57 -16.53 -1.67
C TRP A 581 -10.06 -17.24 -0.40
N ASP A 582 -9.67 -16.76 0.77
CA ASP A 582 -10.03 -17.33 2.07
C ASP A 582 -11.47 -16.97 2.48
N GLN A 583 -12.39 -17.93 2.49
CA GLN A 583 -13.80 -17.74 2.85
C GLN A 583 -14.02 -17.22 4.29
N GLY A 584 -13.11 -17.54 5.21
CA GLY A 584 -13.16 -17.05 6.59
C GLY A 584 -12.58 -15.64 6.75
N SER A 585 -11.89 -15.12 5.73
CA SER A 585 -11.36 -13.76 5.73
C SER A 585 -12.47 -12.74 5.61
N ARG A 586 -12.31 -11.57 6.25
CA ARG A 586 -13.18 -10.40 5.99
C ARG A 586 -13.01 -9.85 4.56
N TRP A 587 -11.89 -10.20 3.91
CA TRP A 587 -11.53 -9.77 2.55
C TRP A 587 -11.84 -10.81 1.47
N TYR A 588 -12.66 -11.82 1.80
CA TYR A 588 -13.06 -12.83 0.85
C TYR A 588 -13.77 -12.21 -0.36
N ALA A 589 -13.31 -12.54 -1.57
CA ALA A 589 -13.82 -11.97 -2.80
C ALA A 589 -15.31 -12.23 -3.01
N GLY A 590 -15.77 -13.44 -2.70
CA GLY A 590 -17.17 -13.84 -2.82
C GLY A 590 -18.12 -13.01 -1.96
N ARG A 591 -17.61 -12.45 -0.84
CA ARG A 591 -18.38 -11.55 0.03
C ARG A 591 -18.31 -10.09 -0.43
N LEU A 592 -17.14 -9.64 -0.89
CA LEU A 592 -16.90 -8.22 -1.12
C LEU A 592 -17.30 -7.73 -2.51
N TYR A 593 -16.93 -8.47 -3.57
CA TYR A 593 -16.95 -7.96 -4.94
C TYR A 593 -18.12 -8.46 -5.79
N PHE A 594 -18.93 -9.38 -5.26
CA PHE A 594 -20.09 -9.93 -5.96
C PHE A 594 -21.37 -9.50 -5.24
N PRO A 595 -22.37 -8.94 -5.97
CA PRO A 595 -23.64 -8.52 -5.38
C PRO A 595 -24.31 -9.65 -4.59
N ASP A 596 -24.61 -9.39 -3.33
CA ASP A 596 -25.40 -10.25 -2.46
C ASP A 596 -26.91 -9.91 -2.55
N GLU A 597 -27.72 -10.55 -1.71
CA GLU A 597 -29.16 -10.32 -1.64
C GLU A 597 -29.50 -8.86 -1.28
N ARG A 598 -28.74 -8.27 -0.35
CA ARG A 598 -28.86 -6.86 0.08
C ARG A 598 -28.60 -5.91 -1.09
N ALA A 599 -27.51 -6.12 -1.83
CA ALA A 599 -27.20 -5.32 -3.02
C ALA A 599 -28.23 -5.49 -4.14
N THR A 600 -28.77 -6.70 -4.31
CA THR A 600 -29.75 -7.02 -5.37
C THR A 600 -31.14 -6.44 -5.08
N ALA A 601 -31.52 -6.30 -3.81
CA ALA A 601 -32.80 -5.72 -3.39
C ALA A 601 -32.82 -4.19 -3.42
N PHE A 602 -31.68 -3.51 -3.25
CA PHE A 602 -31.62 -2.05 -3.17
C PHE A 602 -32.19 -1.28 -4.39
N PRO A 603 -32.04 -1.75 -5.65
CA PRO A 603 -32.70 -1.14 -6.80
C PRO A 603 -34.24 -1.08 -6.73
N GLU A 604 -34.87 -1.87 -5.87
CA GLU A 604 -36.33 -1.80 -5.62
C GLU A 604 -36.70 -0.60 -4.75
N ILE A 605 -35.77 -0.12 -3.92
CA ILE A 605 -35.96 0.98 -2.97
C ILE A 605 -35.66 2.35 -3.61
N LEU A 606 -34.57 2.46 -4.36
CA LEU A 606 -34.10 3.75 -4.89
C LEU A 606 -35.16 4.52 -5.70
N PRO A 607 -36.00 3.89 -6.55
CA PRO A 607 -37.04 4.59 -7.30
C PRO A 607 -38.18 5.17 -6.46
N LEU A 608 -38.33 4.73 -5.21
CA LEU A 608 -39.36 5.23 -4.28
C LEU A 608 -39.03 6.65 -3.78
N ILE A 609 -37.80 7.11 -3.97
CA ILE A 609 -37.26 8.34 -3.37
C ILE A 609 -36.95 9.33 -4.50
N PRO A 610 -37.73 10.41 -4.64
CA PRO A 610 -37.47 11.42 -5.67
C PRO A 610 -36.13 12.11 -5.50
N GLN A 611 -35.42 12.37 -6.60
CA GLN A 611 -34.07 12.95 -6.57
C GLN A 611 -34.02 14.38 -5.99
N ASP A 612 -35.12 15.13 -6.05
CA ASP A 612 -35.27 16.46 -5.43
C ASP A 612 -35.52 16.42 -3.91
N SER A 613 -35.53 15.23 -3.31
CA SER A 613 -35.74 15.02 -1.87
C SER A 613 -34.46 15.21 -1.07
N ARG A 614 -34.64 15.49 0.23
CA ARG A 614 -33.59 15.51 1.25
C ARG A 614 -33.64 14.22 2.05
N VAL A 615 -32.61 13.39 1.90
CA VAL A 615 -32.63 12.00 2.37
C VAL A 615 -31.62 11.83 3.49
N ALA A 616 -32.03 11.26 4.63
CA ALA A 616 -31.13 10.74 5.63
C ALA A 616 -30.92 9.24 5.41
N SER A 617 -29.70 8.74 5.52
CA SER A 617 -29.43 7.32 5.25
C SER A 617 -28.28 6.74 6.07
N THR A 618 -28.33 5.44 6.33
CA THR A 618 -27.20 4.71 6.94
C THR A 618 -25.99 4.63 6.00
N ASP A 619 -24.78 4.61 6.57
CA ASP A 619 -23.49 4.87 5.88
C ASP A 619 -23.26 4.13 4.55
N PHE A 620 -23.57 2.83 4.44
CA PHE A 620 -23.20 2.04 3.25
C PHE A 620 -24.19 2.12 2.08
N VAL A 621 -25.40 2.65 2.32
CA VAL A 621 -26.35 3.02 1.25
C VAL A 621 -26.29 4.51 0.92
N HIS A 622 -25.70 5.31 1.80
CA HIS A 622 -25.54 6.75 1.62
C HIS A 622 -24.86 7.16 0.30
N PRO A 623 -23.84 6.44 -0.23
CA PRO A 623 -23.26 6.77 -1.54
C PRO A 623 -24.26 6.82 -2.70
N ARG A 624 -25.47 6.26 -2.52
CA ARG A 624 -26.55 6.26 -3.52
C ARG A 624 -27.35 7.56 -3.55
N PHE A 625 -27.17 8.40 -2.53
CA PHE A 625 -27.91 9.65 -2.36
C PHE A 625 -27.05 10.89 -2.60
N THR A 626 -25.80 10.75 -3.06
CA THR A 626 -24.88 11.89 -3.33
C THR A 626 -25.41 12.87 -4.37
N HIS A 627 -26.32 12.43 -5.25
CA HIS A 627 -26.94 13.27 -6.29
C HIS A 627 -28.32 13.82 -5.93
N PHE A 628 -28.75 13.69 -4.68
CA PHE A 628 -30.04 14.19 -4.22
C PHE A 628 -29.95 15.67 -3.84
N GLU A 629 -31.09 16.28 -3.49
CA GLU A 629 -31.09 17.68 -3.04
C GLU A 629 -30.22 17.85 -1.79
N ARG A 630 -30.33 16.94 -0.81
CA ARG A 630 -29.42 16.78 0.33
C ARG A 630 -29.34 15.32 0.76
N SER A 631 -28.18 14.90 1.24
CA SER A 631 -27.94 13.54 1.76
C SER A 631 -27.34 13.59 3.17
N TYR A 632 -28.12 13.31 4.19
CA TYR A 632 -27.73 13.39 5.60
C TYR A 632 -27.30 12.03 6.16
N ASP A 633 -26.33 12.05 7.06
CA ASP A 633 -25.89 10.84 7.78
C ASP A 633 -26.94 10.45 8.81
N TYR A 634 -27.46 9.23 8.72
CA TYR A 634 -28.33 8.63 9.73
C TYR A 634 -27.52 7.69 10.61
N SER A 635 -27.04 8.20 11.74
CA SER A 635 -26.18 7.48 12.67
C SER A 635 -26.34 7.98 14.11
N ASN A 636 -25.66 7.29 15.05
CA ASN A 636 -25.61 7.69 16.46
C ASN A 636 -24.61 8.83 16.72
N TYR A 637 -24.04 9.45 15.68
CA TYR A 637 -23.13 10.57 15.84
C TYR A 637 -23.90 11.89 15.89
N ALA A 638 -23.62 12.70 16.92
CA ALA A 638 -24.19 14.03 17.01
C ALA A 638 -23.64 14.92 15.89
N ARG A 639 -24.50 15.32 14.94
CA ARG A 639 -24.09 16.12 13.79
C ARG A 639 -24.53 17.56 13.97
N ARG A 640 -23.67 18.50 13.56
CA ARG A 640 -24.07 19.92 13.53
C ARG A 640 -25.25 20.16 12.58
N VAL A 641 -25.37 19.40 11.48
CA VAL A 641 -26.52 19.48 10.54
C VAL A 641 -27.85 19.23 11.24
N SER A 642 -27.82 18.49 12.33
CA SER A 642 -28.95 18.17 13.19
C SER A 642 -28.98 18.99 14.49
N GLY A 643 -28.40 20.19 14.49
CA GLY A 643 -28.34 21.05 15.67
C GLY A 643 -27.45 20.54 16.80
N GLY A 644 -26.51 19.63 16.51
CA GLY A 644 -25.67 18.99 17.53
C GLY A 644 -26.36 17.82 18.25
N THR A 645 -27.44 17.30 17.68
CA THR A 645 -28.15 16.11 18.16
C THR A 645 -27.89 14.91 17.23
N THR A 646 -28.34 13.73 17.63
CA THR A 646 -28.35 12.52 16.79
C THR A 646 -29.62 12.41 15.94
N ASN A 647 -30.51 13.40 15.98
CA ASN A 647 -31.76 13.40 15.21
C ASN A 647 -31.49 13.66 13.73
N VAL A 648 -32.44 13.33 12.85
CA VAL A 648 -32.39 13.84 11.47
C VAL A 648 -32.70 15.34 11.42
N PRO A 649 -32.15 16.10 10.48
CA PRO A 649 -32.53 17.50 10.29
C PRO A 649 -34.03 17.69 10.10
N GLU A 650 -34.58 18.79 10.63
CA GLU A 650 -36.01 19.13 10.55
C GLU A 650 -36.51 19.36 9.12
N ASP A 651 -35.67 19.33 8.11
CA ASP A 651 -36.02 19.50 6.71
C ASP A 651 -35.88 18.20 5.90
N THR A 652 -35.61 17.07 6.57
CA THR A 652 -35.50 15.74 5.96
C THR A 652 -36.87 15.26 5.44
N ASP A 653 -36.88 14.72 4.23
CA ASP A 653 -38.08 14.19 3.56
C ASP A 653 -38.17 12.66 3.67
N PHE A 654 -37.02 11.97 3.61
CA PHE A 654 -36.95 10.50 3.67
C PHE A 654 -35.84 10.02 4.60
N ILE A 655 -36.04 8.86 5.25
CA ILE A 655 -35.01 8.13 5.99
C ILE A 655 -34.88 6.73 5.38
N VAL A 656 -33.66 6.33 5.04
CA VAL A 656 -33.35 5.01 4.46
C VAL A 656 -32.39 4.25 5.36
N ILE A 657 -32.87 3.15 5.93
CA ILE A 657 -32.12 2.35 6.88
C ILE A 657 -31.78 1.01 6.25
N ASP A 658 -30.49 0.72 6.17
CA ASP A 658 -29.96 -0.60 5.84
C ASP A 658 -29.87 -1.45 7.11
N THR A 659 -30.74 -2.43 7.23
CA THR A 659 -30.80 -3.29 8.43
C THR A 659 -29.76 -4.40 8.38
N ALA A 660 -29.31 -4.78 7.18
CA ALA A 660 -28.47 -5.95 6.96
C ALA A 660 -26.97 -5.63 7.05
N HIS A 661 -26.59 -4.35 6.95
CA HIS A 661 -25.22 -3.92 7.10
C HIS A 661 -24.60 -4.26 8.49
N PRO A 662 -23.32 -4.69 8.57
CA PRO A 662 -22.68 -5.14 9.82
C PRO A 662 -22.71 -4.17 11.00
N TYR A 663 -22.69 -2.85 10.78
CA TYR A 663 -22.75 -1.85 11.87
C TYR A 663 -24.17 -1.32 12.14
N SER A 664 -25.20 -1.89 11.50
CA SER A 664 -26.58 -1.46 11.73
C SER A 664 -27.11 -2.02 13.05
N GLU A 665 -27.57 -1.12 13.93
CA GLU A 665 -28.22 -1.45 15.21
C GLU A 665 -29.75 -1.64 15.05
N ILE A 666 -30.31 -1.11 13.96
CA ILE A 666 -31.75 -1.16 13.66
C ILE A 666 -32.00 -2.34 12.72
N LYS A 667 -32.76 -3.31 13.21
CA LYS A 667 -33.16 -4.53 12.47
C LYS A 667 -34.65 -4.56 12.17
N HIS A 668 -35.46 -3.88 12.97
CA HIS A 668 -36.91 -3.88 12.86
C HIS A 668 -37.52 -2.48 13.03
N PRO A 669 -38.71 -2.21 12.46
CA PRO A 669 -39.38 -0.92 12.56
C PRO A 669 -39.56 -0.41 14.00
N GLU A 670 -39.77 -1.31 14.95
CA GLU A 670 -39.98 -0.96 16.36
C GLU A 670 -38.72 -0.38 17.00
N GLN A 671 -37.55 -0.47 16.37
CA GLN A 671 -36.29 0.10 16.86
C GLN A 671 -36.01 1.49 16.27
N ILE A 672 -36.86 1.97 15.36
CA ILE A 672 -36.68 3.27 14.70
C ILE A 672 -37.16 4.38 15.62
N ARG A 673 -36.24 5.22 16.08
CA ARG A 673 -36.51 6.33 17.00
C ARG A 673 -37.65 7.22 16.50
N GLU A 674 -37.63 7.59 15.22
CA GLU A 674 -38.61 8.51 14.64
C GLU A 674 -40.04 7.96 14.67
N LEU A 675 -40.23 6.64 14.59
CA LEU A 675 -41.55 6.01 14.74
C LEU A 675 -41.99 5.89 16.20
N GLN A 676 -41.05 5.83 17.14
CA GLN A 676 -41.35 5.79 18.58
C GLN A 676 -41.68 7.17 19.14
N GLU A 677 -40.88 8.17 18.76
CA GLU A 677 -40.92 9.51 19.35
C GLU A 677 -41.87 10.47 18.61
N ALA A 678 -42.05 10.28 17.29
CA ALA A 678 -42.86 11.16 16.44
C ALA A 678 -43.64 10.40 15.33
N PRO A 679 -44.45 9.38 15.68
CA PRO A 679 -45.19 8.56 14.70
C PRO A 679 -46.16 9.36 13.81
N GLU A 680 -46.61 10.52 14.26
CA GLU A 680 -47.48 11.42 13.51
C GLU A 680 -46.74 12.20 12.42
N GLN A 681 -45.41 12.23 12.44
CA GLN A 681 -44.59 12.94 11.46
C GLN A 681 -44.04 12.02 10.37
N TRP A 682 -44.01 10.72 10.63
CA TRP A 682 -43.38 9.74 9.75
C TRP A 682 -44.33 8.63 9.33
N GLU A 683 -44.16 8.16 8.11
CA GLU A 683 -44.87 7.03 7.53
C GLU A 683 -43.83 6.00 7.08
N LEU A 684 -43.90 4.81 7.64
CA LEU A 684 -43.11 3.67 7.13
C LEU A 684 -43.76 3.20 5.82
N LEU A 685 -42.97 3.16 4.74
CA LEU A 685 -43.42 2.62 3.47
C LEU A 685 -43.45 1.09 3.51
N ASP A 686 -44.28 0.49 2.65
CA ASP A 686 -44.35 -0.97 2.51
C ASP A 686 -42.98 -1.54 2.13
N ASP A 687 -42.53 -2.52 2.90
CA ASP A 687 -41.25 -3.19 2.68
C ASP A 687 -41.43 -4.39 1.73
N HIS A 688 -40.78 -4.32 0.57
CA HIS A 688 -40.74 -5.39 -0.43
C HIS A 688 -39.43 -6.18 -0.40
N THR A 689 -38.48 -5.78 0.45
CA THR A 689 -37.12 -6.32 0.51
C THR A 689 -36.93 -7.37 1.59
N GLY A 690 -38.00 -7.79 2.26
CA GLY A 690 -37.96 -8.86 3.27
C GLY A 690 -37.22 -8.45 4.54
N GLY A 691 -37.26 -7.16 4.90
CA GLY A 691 -36.64 -6.59 6.09
C GLY A 691 -35.25 -6.01 5.87
N LEU A 692 -34.68 -6.10 4.66
CA LEU A 692 -33.32 -5.64 4.36
C LEU A 692 -33.17 -4.12 4.40
N PHE A 693 -34.21 -3.40 3.98
CA PHE A 693 -34.26 -1.94 3.99
C PHE A 693 -35.57 -1.43 4.56
N LEU A 694 -35.48 -0.42 5.42
CA LEU A 694 -36.63 0.28 5.97
C LEU A 694 -36.63 1.72 5.45
N VAL A 695 -37.75 2.16 4.89
CA VAL A 695 -37.88 3.49 4.29
C VAL A 695 -39.00 4.25 4.97
N LEU A 696 -38.66 5.39 5.56
CA LEU A 696 -39.63 6.32 6.11
C LEU A 696 -39.78 7.51 5.16
N ARG A 697 -41.03 7.92 4.97
CA ARG A 697 -41.40 9.17 4.32
C ARG A 697 -41.97 10.12 5.35
N ARG A 698 -41.58 11.39 5.28
CA ARG A 698 -42.19 12.41 6.11
C ARG A 698 -43.62 12.69 5.66
N ARG A 699 -44.55 12.69 6.60
CA ARG A 699 -45.93 13.11 6.35
C ARG A 699 -45.93 14.60 6.08
N SER A 700 -46.54 15.01 4.98
CA SER A 700 -46.78 16.44 4.74
C SER A 700 -47.61 17.00 5.90
N PRO A 701 -47.30 18.20 6.42
CA PRO A 701 -48.13 18.80 7.45
C PRO A 701 -49.56 18.88 6.94
N ALA A 702 -50.50 18.32 7.70
CA ALA A 702 -51.92 18.45 7.41
C ALA A 702 -52.31 19.93 7.56
N GLY A 703 -52.25 20.70 6.48
CA GLY A 703 -52.68 22.10 6.46
C GLY A 703 -51.79 23.01 5.61
N ASN A 704 -52.06 23.03 4.30
CA ASN A 704 -52.15 24.22 3.46
C ASN A 704 -52.57 23.78 2.04
N LEU A 705 -53.78 23.22 1.96
CA LEU A 705 -54.61 23.34 0.77
C LEU A 705 -55.48 24.58 0.99
N GLU A 706 -54.96 25.76 0.62
CA GLU A 706 -55.75 26.93 0.25
C GLU A 706 -55.08 27.67 -0.91
#